data_AF-A0A6C0IEK1-F1
#
_entry.id   AF-A0A6C0IEK1-F1
#
_cell.length_a   1.000
_cell.length_b   1.000
_cell.length_c   1.000
_cell.angle_alpha   90.00
_cell.angle_beta   90.00
_cell.angle_gamma   90.00
#
_symmetry.space_group_name_H-M   'P 1'
#
loop_
_entity.id
_entity.type
_entity.pdbx_description
1 polymer ?
#
loop_
_entity_poly.entity_id
_entity_poly.type
_entity_poly.pdbx_seq_one_letter_code
_entity_poly.pdbx_strand_id
1 'polypeptide(L)'
;MTSIPNELKIIINTNVPGYQKLYYKPVMSNPNINKDDTTVRFNPLVKLNQKVVNSIPENLRQKSFFNSGLFESLIRHTKATPAKSLVYANDNGYVDNNIKVTIDTILPVNSILYINKKPYVIADVQWSHGDWKIDTKQKTQQIDSSKITDPYLYSSVVKDEIISGENELNALPSNIIYGPNYDGPKDIVASGINNNQNSQSNATNTNTNTNTNTNTNTNTNTNTNTNTNTNTNTNTNTNTSIVPYPPQINVVVPKPIQDTQEDNPNVPKKQPLAITDKTDTELDILEHDEPSPEIKLETAVTPTKFLREYYNNKQYYLLSNTIFKFMDKSDQQILSNILLQTTTVNVQSNTQNLSQTAYEQSVKSVRVTKNTGGGDCFFISVADAINYHNYRNPNDKIVTGIYGTKNIIYTQKYLRQIVSKFILSDKNKNIYDTLLSNANINVDEINDKFEQQIKEFEKTQTTANSNNGITSEQYVEIADAIYKNNDNFLINKVESIPIDIDDYYRPFTIMTRNKIEKYITSSDYWANELSIYALCDELQINVIPIEKNKSNNRYNLRIPYANLNKDTYNNWKKYLFLFYNSEIGHYELITFDYENRKINFKNTKITGTKITPTKKITIFDRKTNNVIPPLYILLTIFGSYYYNLNDEAKNNFSLLPSIMNLINSSFTNFLSKYTEEHKVLYTKIINIFNLYFPNMKLQLPKTNQSLITNMTHYFGGANQYNNQYSNQYGNQYRRQPMAQKMVRKDHKKEATQIAYYISIDMELQEGTTISDEDKKNIKCRIKWNVVRKAYAEFTGKPYTIAPLYHNKTNKVRNTPTNTTAKANTNYTRTQKHINDNSSHNKRYTRKKLT
;
A
#
# COMPACT_ATOMS: atom_id res chain seq x y z
N MET A 1 0.00 -12.45 -9.89
CA MET A 1 -0.26 -11.97 -11.27
C MET A 1 0.86 -11.04 -11.72
N THR A 2 1.28 -11.12 -12.98
CA THR A 2 2.13 -10.10 -13.63
C THR A 2 1.29 -8.86 -13.89
N SER A 3 1.73 -7.68 -13.44
CA SER A 3 1.03 -6.42 -13.72
C SER A 3 0.99 -6.16 -15.23
N ILE A 4 -0.18 -5.78 -15.75
CA ILE A 4 -0.40 -5.54 -17.18
C ILE A 4 -0.44 -4.03 -17.40
N PRO A 5 0.51 -3.45 -18.18
CA PRO A 5 0.49 -2.02 -18.48
C PRO A 5 -0.82 -1.60 -19.15
N ASN A 6 -1.41 -0.50 -18.70
CA ASN A 6 -2.74 -0.05 -19.13
C ASN A 6 -2.77 1.36 -19.75
N GLU A 7 -1.60 1.94 -19.97
CA GLU A 7 -1.43 3.28 -20.54
C GLU A 7 -0.37 3.27 -21.65
N LEU A 8 -0.56 4.17 -22.62
CA LEU A 8 0.43 4.49 -23.66
C LEU A 8 0.93 5.92 -23.44
N LYS A 9 2.23 6.06 -23.16
CA LYS A 9 2.93 7.34 -23.07
C LYS A 9 3.63 7.60 -24.40
N ILE A 10 3.28 8.71 -25.04
CA ILE A 10 3.79 9.06 -26.37
C ILE A 10 4.71 10.26 -26.25
N ILE A 11 5.96 10.07 -26.65
CA ILE A 11 6.95 11.14 -26.83
C ILE A 11 6.88 11.57 -28.29
N ILE A 12 6.64 12.86 -28.53
CA ILE A 12 6.57 13.44 -29.87
C ILE A 12 7.86 14.21 -30.13
N ASN A 13 8.62 13.81 -31.14
CA ASN A 13 9.69 14.59 -31.73
C ASN A 13 9.11 15.43 -32.87
N THR A 14 9.25 16.76 -32.83
CA THR A 14 8.63 17.64 -33.84
C THR A 14 9.61 18.63 -34.47
N ASN A 15 9.25 19.11 -35.66
CA ASN A 15 9.92 20.21 -36.34
C ASN A 15 9.57 21.61 -35.76
N VAL A 16 8.82 21.71 -34.65
CA VAL A 16 8.41 23.00 -34.08
C VAL A 16 9.53 23.57 -33.20
N PRO A 17 10.04 24.79 -33.49
CA PRO A 17 11.07 25.43 -32.67
C PRO A 17 10.61 25.61 -31.21
N GLY A 18 11.45 25.17 -30.27
CA GLY A 18 11.15 25.20 -28.83
C GLY A 18 10.26 24.07 -28.33
N TYR A 19 9.75 23.23 -29.23
CA TYR A 19 8.93 22.06 -28.94
C TYR A 19 9.43 20.82 -29.70
N GLN A 20 10.75 20.71 -29.90
CA GLN A 20 11.34 19.63 -30.69
C GLN A 20 11.15 18.25 -30.06
N LYS A 21 10.92 18.18 -28.75
CA LYS A 21 10.56 16.97 -28.01
C LYS A 21 9.55 17.31 -26.92
N LEU A 22 8.41 16.61 -26.88
CA LEU A 22 7.36 16.84 -25.88
C LEU A 22 6.53 15.58 -25.59
N TYR A 23 5.92 15.51 -24.41
CA TYR A 23 4.97 14.44 -24.08
C TYR A 23 3.58 14.80 -24.61
N TYR A 24 2.98 13.88 -25.36
CA TYR A 24 1.61 14.01 -25.79
C TYR A 24 0.65 14.05 -24.60
N LYS A 25 -0.37 14.90 -24.68
CA LYS A 25 -1.50 14.94 -23.74
C LYS A 25 -2.80 14.92 -24.55
N PRO A 26 -3.88 14.26 -24.09
CA PRO A 26 -5.16 14.22 -24.80
C PRO A 26 -5.71 15.60 -25.20
N VAL A 27 -5.50 16.62 -24.35
CA VAL A 27 -5.88 18.01 -24.63
C VAL A 27 -5.21 18.61 -25.89
N MET A 28 -4.13 18.00 -26.38
CA MET A 28 -3.44 18.44 -27.58
C MET A 28 -4.19 18.04 -28.86
N SER A 29 -4.88 16.90 -28.91
CA SER A 29 -5.73 16.55 -30.07
C SER A 29 -7.18 16.96 -29.87
N ASN A 30 -7.64 17.01 -28.61
CA ASN A 30 -9.01 17.37 -28.26
C ASN A 30 -9.07 18.34 -27.08
N PRO A 31 -9.10 19.67 -27.32
CA PRO A 31 -9.17 20.68 -26.26
C PRO A 31 -10.41 20.62 -25.38
N ASN A 32 -11.49 19.99 -25.87
CA ASN A 32 -12.79 19.89 -25.19
C ASN A 32 -12.93 18.60 -24.36
N ILE A 33 -11.82 17.92 -24.09
CA ILE A 33 -11.82 16.71 -23.27
C ILE A 33 -11.98 17.04 -21.78
N ASN A 34 -12.53 16.11 -21.00
CA ASN A 34 -12.64 16.27 -19.55
C ASN A 34 -11.24 16.44 -18.94
N LYS A 35 -11.12 17.31 -17.93
CA LYS A 35 -9.88 17.59 -17.21
C LYS A 35 -9.29 16.34 -16.55
N ASP A 36 -10.12 15.34 -16.26
CA ASP A 36 -9.71 14.08 -15.63
C ASP A 36 -9.18 13.05 -16.65
N ASP A 37 -9.44 13.21 -17.94
CA ASP A 37 -9.01 12.31 -19.02
C ASP A 37 -7.61 12.72 -19.53
N THR A 38 -6.59 12.51 -18.69
CA THR A 38 -5.23 13.03 -18.90
C THR A 38 -4.26 12.05 -19.58
N THR A 39 -4.66 10.78 -19.79
CA THR A 39 -3.79 9.71 -20.30
C THR A 39 -4.39 9.01 -21.51
N VAL A 40 -3.54 8.35 -22.31
CA VAL A 40 -3.99 7.47 -23.40
C VAL A 40 -4.16 6.07 -22.84
N ARG A 41 -5.39 5.55 -22.92
CA ARG A 41 -5.75 4.21 -22.47
C ARG A 41 -5.19 3.17 -23.43
N PHE A 42 -4.69 2.08 -22.87
CA PHE A 42 -4.06 1.02 -23.64
C PHE A 42 -4.40 -0.35 -23.05
N ASN A 43 -4.55 -1.36 -23.90
CA ASN A 43 -4.73 -2.74 -23.48
C ASN A 43 -3.88 -3.62 -24.39
N PRO A 44 -2.82 -4.29 -23.88
CA PRO A 44 -1.97 -5.13 -24.71
C PRO A 44 -2.59 -6.50 -24.99
N LEU A 45 -3.56 -6.96 -24.20
CA LEU A 45 -4.09 -8.33 -24.27
C LEU A 45 -5.22 -8.49 -25.29
N VAL A 46 -5.95 -7.43 -25.62
CA VAL A 46 -7.04 -7.49 -26.60
C VAL A 46 -6.59 -6.81 -27.89
N LYS A 47 -6.39 -7.59 -28.96
CA LYS A 47 -6.00 -7.05 -30.27
C LYS A 47 -7.10 -6.14 -30.82
N LEU A 48 -6.81 -4.84 -30.92
CA LEU A 48 -7.71 -3.84 -31.46
C LEU A 48 -7.93 -4.02 -32.96
N ASN A 49 -9.12 -3.69 -33.42
CA ASN A 49 -9.48 -3.77 -34.84
C ASN A 49 -9.85 -2.37 -35.36
N GLN A 50 -9.09 -1.88 -36.34
CA GLN A 50 -9.33 -0.55 -36.93
C GLN A 50 -10.74 -0.41 -37.50
N LYS A 51 -11.35 -1.48 -38.05
CA LYS A 51 -12.74 -1.44 -38.55
C LYS A 51 -13.74 -1.17 -37.43
N VAL A 52 -13.52 -1.75 -36.25
CA VAL A 52 -14.36 -1.53 -35.07
C VAL A 52 -14.19 -0.09 -34.57
N VAL A 53 -12.96 0.41 -34.52
CA VAL A 53 -12.70 1.82 -34.17
C VAL A 53 -13.38 2.77 -35.16
N ASN A 54 -13.28 2.50 -36.46
CA ASN A 54 -13.90 3.33 -37.51
C ASN A 54 -15.42 3.31 -37.48
N SER A 55 -16.04 2.27 -36.90
CA SER A 55 -17.50 2.20 -36.70
C SER A 55 -18.02 3.13 -35.61
N ILE A 56 -17.15 3.62 -34.72
CA ILE A 56 -17.50 4.58 -33.69
C ILE A 56 -17.77 5.95 -34.34
N PRO A 57 -18.78 6.72 -33.89
CA PRO A 57 -18.98 8.09 -34.36
C PRO A 57 -17.72 8.95 -34.26
N GLU A 58 -17.44 9.74 -35.29
CA GLU A 58 -16.18 10.50 -35.42
C GLU A 58 -15.87 11.38 -34.20
N ASN A 59 -16.90 12.03 -33.63
CA ASN A 59 -16.80 12.86 -32.43
C ASN A 59 -16.45 12.08 -31.13
N LEU A 60 -16.56 10.76 -31.15
CA LEU A 60 -16.28 9.86 -30.02
C LEU A 60 -15.05 8.98 -30.25
N ARG A 61 -14.56 8.83 -31.49
CA ARG A 61 -13.41 7.96 -31.82
C ARG A 61 -12.16 8.31 -31.04
N GLN A 62 -11.77 9.58 -30.98
CA GLN A 62 -10.60 9.98 -30.19
C GLN A 62 -10.87 9.85 -28.69
N LYS A 63 -12.08 10.25 -28.24
CA LYS A 63 -12.47 10.19 -26.84
C LYS A 63 -12.46 8.77 -26.27
N SER A 64 -12.72 7.75 -27.11
CA SER A 64 -12.69 6.36 -26.67
C SER A 64 -11.30 5.89 -26.23
N PHE A 65 -10.22 6.53 -26.68
CA PHE A 65 -8.86 6.22 -26.24
C PHE A 65 -8.39 7.01 -25.02
N PHE A 66 -9.21 7.92 -24.50
CA PHE A 66 -8.84 8.78 -23.37
C PHE A 66 -9.73 8.48 -22.15
N ASN A 67 -11.03 8.34 -22.39
CA ASN A 67 -12.01 8.06 -21.36
C ASN A 67 -12.06 6.55 -21.05
N SER A 68 -11.92 6.19 -19.77
CA SER A 68 -11.87 4.78 -19.37
C SER A 68 -13.16 4.01 -19.73
N GLY A 69 -14.34 4.60 -19.54
CA GLY A 69 -15.61 3.92 -19.82
C GLY A 69 -15.85 3.66 -21.30
N LEU A 70 -15.47 4.63 -22.14
CA LEU A 70 -15.53 4.48 -23.60
C LEU A 70 -14.48 3.51 -24.12
N PHE A 71 -13.28 3.48 -23.53
CA PHE A 71 -12.24 2.53 -23.89
C PHE A 71 -12.66 1.08 -23.59
N GLU A 72 -13.20 0.82 -22.39
CA GLU A 72 -13.74 -0.51 -22.05
C GLU A 72 -14.88 -0.92 -22.99
N SER A 73 -15.70 0.05 -23.43
CA SER A 73 -16.74 -0.21 -24.43
C SER A 73 -16.15 -0.58 -25.79
N LEU A 74 -15.09 0.09 -26.25
CA LEU A 74 -14.35 -0.26 -27.45
C LEU A 74 -13.76 -1.68 -27.37
N ILE A 75 -13.14 -2.04 -26.24
CA ILE A 75 -12.59 -3.39 -26.01
C ILE A 75 -13.70 -4.44 -26.14
N ARG A 76 -14.84 -4.25 -25.47
CA ARG A 76 -15.99 -5.18 -25.58
C ARG A 76 -16.54 -5.30 -27.01
N HIS A 77 -16.62 -4.19 -27.75
CA HIS A 77 -17.11 -4.19 -29.13
C HIS A 77 -16.16 -4.86 -30.12
N THR A 78 -14.89 -5.02 -29.75
CA THR A 78 -13.90 -5.70 -30.59
C THR A 78 -14.17 -7.21 -30.68
N LYS A 79 -14.95 -7.79 -29.73
CA LYS A 79 -15.33 -9.22 -29.67
C LYS A 79 -14.14 -10.19 -29.80
N ALA A 80 -12.93 -9.72 -29.49
CA ALA A 80 -11.72 -10.51 -29.56
C ALA A 80 -11.46 -11.20 -28.21
N THR A 81 -11.08 -12.47 -28.25
CA THR A 81 -10.63 -13.19 -27.06
C THR A 81 -9.32 -12.59 -26.56
N PRO A 82 -9.21 -12.21 -25.28
CA PRO A 82 -7.96 -11.73 -24.70
C PRO A 82 -6.84 -12.77 -24.85
N ALA A 83 -5.62 -12.30 -25.08
CA ALA A 83 -4.41 -13.11 -25.05
C ALA A 83 -4.22 -13.75 -23.67
N LYS A 84 -3.73 -14.99 -23.64
CA LYS A 84 -3.51 -15.77 -22.40
C LYS A 84 -2.40 -15.18 -21.51
N SER A 85 -1.49 -14.40 -22.07
CA SER A 85 -0.42 -13.74 -21.35
C SER A 85 0.11 -12.53 -22.12
N LEU A 86 0.87 -11.67 -21.43
CA LEU A 86 1.55 -10.54 -22.06
C LEU A 86 2.61 -10.99 -23.08
N VAL A 87 3.30 -12.09 -22.79
CA VAL A 87 4.27 -12.74 -23.71
C VAL A 87 3.56 -13.21 -24.97
N TYR A 88 2.43 -13.92 -24.84
CA TYR A 88 1.66 -14.35 -26.01
C TYR A 88 1.16 -13.16 -26.84
N ALA A 89 0.66 -12.11 -26.18
CA ALA A 89 0.19 -10.91 -26.87
C ALA A 89 1.31 -10.23 -27.65
N ASN A 90 2.50 -10.14 -27.05
CA ASN A 90 3.71 -9.62 -27.69
C ASN A 90 4.09 -10.45 -28.92
N ASP A 91 4.27 -11.75 -28.75
CA ASP A 91 4.76 -12.65 -29.80
C ASP A 91 3.78 -12.76 -30.98
N ASN A 92 2.49 -12.48 -30.75
CA ASN A 92 1.45 -12.44 -31.79
C ASN A 92 1.16 -11.02 -32.33
N GLY A 93 1.99 -10.03 -31.98
CA GLY A 93 1.93 -8.66 -32.51
C GLY A 93 0.73 -7.84 -32.06
N TYR A 94 0.14 -8.14 -30.89
CA TYR A 94 -1.02 -7.39 -30.37
C TYR A 94 -0.59 -5.99 -29.94
N VAL A 95 0.55 -5.88 -29.26
CA VAL A 95 1.09 -4.61 -28.75
C VAL A 95 1.31 -3.64 -29.90
N ASP A 96 2.05 -4.04 -30.92
CA ASP A 96 2.34 -3.19 -32.08
C ASP A 96 1.09 -2.80 -32.87
N ASN A 97 0.19 -3.77 -33.09
CA ASN A 97 -1.09 -3.50 -33.73
C ASN A 97 -1.88 -2.44 -32.95
N ASN A 98 -1.93 -2.57 -31.61
CA ASN A 98 -2.70 -1.69 -30.76
C ASN A 98 -2.08 -0.30 -30.68
N ILE A 99 -0.76 -0.20 -30.67
CA ILE A 99 -0.04 1.08 -30.76
C ILE A 99 -0.40 1.77 -32.08
N LYS A 100 -0.31 1.05 -33.20
CA LYS A 100 -0.61 1.58 -34.53
C LYS A 100 -2.05 2.08 -34.63
N VAL A 101 -3.03 1.26 -34.23
CA VAL A 101 -4.46 1.63 -34.21
C VAL A 101 -4.70 2.85 -33.33
N THR A 102 -4.02 2.94 -32.18
CA THR A 102 -4.13 4.09 -31.28
C THR A 102 -3.62 5.34 -31.96
N ILE A 103 -2.38 5.35 -32.46
CA ILE A 103 -1.76 6.51 -33.13
C ILE A 103 -2.62 6.97 -34.31
N ASP A 104 -3.05 6.06 -35.18
CA ASP A 104 -3.85 6.38 -36.35
C ASP A 104 -5.20 7.00 -35.99
N THR A 105 -5.70 6.72 -34.79
CA THR A 105 -6.98 7.26 -34.31
C THR A 105 -6.82 8.61 -33.62
N ILE A 106 -5.82 8.75 -32.74
CA ILE A 106 -5.66 9.96 -31.91
C ILE A 106 -4.79 11.04 -32.56
N LEU A 107 -3.99 10.69 -33.56
CA LEU A 107 -3.08 11.58 -34.29
C LEU A 107 -3.19 11.40 -35.82
N PRO A 108 -4.39 11.45 -36.43
CA PRO A 108 -4.53 11.27 -37.87
C PRO A 108 -3.90 12.44 -38.64
N VAL A 109 -3.28 12.13 -39.78
CA VAL A 109 -2.74 13.15 -40.69
C VAL A 109 -3.87 14.07 -41.17
N ASN A 110 -3.57 15.37 -41.34
CA ASN A 110 -4.49 16.47 -41.62
C ASN A 110 -5.43 16.85 -40.46
N SER A 111 -5.23 16.32 -39.25
CA SER A 111 -5.90 16.82 -38.04
C SER A 111 -5.10 17.92 -37.34
N ILE A 112 -5.74 18.59 -36.39
CA ILE A 112 -5.16 19.70 -35.64
C ILE A 112 -4.59 19.18 -34.31
N LEU A 113 -3.33 19.52 -34.03
CA LEU A 113 -2.67 19.34 -32.76
C LEU A 113 -2.41 20.72 -32.13
N TYR A 114 -2.71 20.88 -30.85
CA TYR A 114 -2.52 22.11 -30.09
C TYR A 114 -1.25 22.01 -29.25
N ILE A 115 -0.27 22.87 -29.53
CA ILE A 115 0.96 23.02 -28.74
C ILE A 115 0.93 24.43 -28.14
N ASN A 116 0.94 24.51 -26.80
CA ASN A 116 0.83 25.78 -26.06
C ASN A 116 -0.34 26.67 -26.56
N LYS A 117 -1.53 26.04 -26.73
CA LYS A 117 -2.77 26.67 -27.23
C LYS A 117 -2.73 27.16 -28.68
N LYS A 118 -1.64 26.94 -29.42
CA LYS A 118 -1.55 27.25 -30.85
C LYS A 118 -1.87 26.02 -31.68
N PRO A 119 -2.68 26.15 -32.74
CA PRO A 119 -3.00 25.03 -33.63
C PRO A 119 -1.86 24.76 -34.62
N TYR A 120 -1.59 23.49 -34.84
CA TYR A 120 -0.69 22.97 -35.86
C TYR A 120 -1.40 21.84 -36.61
N VAL A 121 -1.29 21.81 -37.93
CA VAL A 121 -1.77 20.67 -38.71
C VAL A 121 -0.72 19.57 -38.73
N ILE A 122 -1.15 18.34 -38.46
CA ILE A 122 -0.33 17.13 -38.55
C ILE A 122 -0.11 16.81 -40.03
N ALA A 123 1.10 17.03 -40.53
CA ALA A 123 1.46 16.74 -41.91
C ALA A 123 1.96 15.30 -42.10
N ASP A 124 2.60 14.74 -41.08
CA ASP A 124 3.10 13.36 -41.09
C ASP A 124 3.29 12.84 -39.66
N VAL A 125 3.14 11.53 -39.46
CA VAL A 125 3.38 10.83 -38.19
C VAL A 125 4.11 9.53 -38.48
N GLN A 126 5.31 9.38 -37.91
CA GLN A 126 6.16 8.23 -38.10
C GLN A 126 6.42 7.55 -36.76
N TRP A 127 6.07 6.26 -36.68
CA TRP A 127 6.40 5.38 -35.58
C TRP A 127 7.00 4.09 -36.16
N SER A 128 8.08 3.60 -35.56
CA SER A 128 8.75 2.38 -36.00
C SER A 128 8.09 1.17 -35.32
N HIS A 129 7.67 0.19 -36.09
CA HIS A 129 7.13 -1.07 -35.55
C HIS A 129 8.14 -1.70 -34.60
N GLY A 130 7.70 -2.16 -33.42
CA GLY A 130 8.58 -2.72 -32.40
C GLY A 130 9.41 -1.70 -31.61
N ASP A 131 9.30 -0.40 -31.89
CA ASP A 131 9.93 0.66 -31.10
C ASP A 131 9.00 1.10 -29.96
N TRP A 132 9.04 0.30 -28.89
CA TRP A 132 8.35 0.59 -27.64
C TRP A 132 9.12 -0.03 -26.47
N LYS A 133 8.87 0.49 -25.27
CA LYS A 133 9.33 -0.14 -24.02
C LYS A 133 8.25 -0.08 -22.96
N ILE A 134 8.32 -0.96 -21.97
CA ILE A 134 7.57 -0.86 -20.73
C ILE A 134 8.47 -0.19 -19.69
N ASP A 135 7.92 0.77 -18.97
CA ASP A 135 8.65 1.53 -17.96
C ASP A 135 7.68 2.02 -16.87
N THR A 136 8.22 2.55 -15.78
CA THR A 136 7.41 3.11 -14.69
C THR A 136 6.76 4.43 -15.12
N LYS A 137 5.49 4.65 -14.71
CA LYS A 137 4.73 5.87 -15.00
C LYS A 137 5.36 7.12 -14.37
N GLN A 138 5.98 6.96 -13.21
CA GLN A 138 6.69 8.00 -12.45
C GLN A 138 8.18 7.67 -12.41
N LYS A 139 9.04 8.64 -12.73
CA LYS A 139 10.51 8.50 -12.64
C LYS A 139 11.08 9.50 -11.62
N THR A 140 12.09 9.06 -10.87
CA THR A 140 12.78 9.82 -9.81
C THR A 140 13.30 11.18 -10.28
N GLN A 141 13.61 11.35 -11.56
CA GLN A 141 14.22 12.57 -12.13
C GLN A 141 13.20 13.62 -12.64
N GLN A 142 11.90 13.33 -12.74
CA GLN A 142 10.90 14.24 -13.31
C GLN A 142 10.17 15.14 -12.29
N ILE A 143 10.65 15.18 -11.05
CA ILE A 143 10.03 15.95 -9.97
C ILE A 143 10.43 17.43 -10.09
N ASP A 144 9.52 18.27 -10.59
CA ASP A 144 9.68 19.73 -10.59
C ASP A 144 9.38 20.28 -9.18
N SER A 145 10.42 20.40 -8.36
CA SER A 145 10.36 20.87 -6.97
C SER A 145 9.76 22.26 -6.80
N SER A 146 9.73 23.08 -7.86
CA SER A 146 9.24 24.46 -7.83
C SER A 146 7.71 24.59 -7.91
N LYS A 147 7.01 23.52 -8.32
CA LYS A 147 5.53 23.48 -8.39
C LYS A 147 4.87 22.80 -7.18
N ILE A 148 5.67 22.42 -6.19
CA ILE A 148 5.21 21.61 -5.06
C ILE A 148 4.80 22.51 -3.90
N THR A 149 3.51 22.58 -3.62
CA THR A 149 2.93 23.27 -2.45
C THR A 149 3.08 22.46 -1.15
N ASP A 150 3.30 21.15 -1.23
CA ASP A 150 3.69 20.27 -0.10
C ASP A 150 4.74 19.21 -0.50
N PRO A 151 6.03 19.44 -0.22
CA PRO A 151 7.14 18.57 -0.62
C PRO A 151 7.09 17.14 -0.08
N TYR A 152 6.41 16.91 1.04
CA TYR A 152 6.51 15.64 1.76
C TYR A 152 5.47 14.62 1.27
N LEU A 153 4.20 15.02 1.11
CA LEU A 153 3.14 14.18 0.56
C LEU A 153 3.41 13.80 -0.90
N TYR A 154 3.96 14.74 -1.68
CA TYR A 154 4.38 14.45 -3.04
C TYR A 154 5.56 13.47 -3.04
N SER A 155 6.55 13.64 -2.16
CA SER A 155 7.70 12.72 -2.11
C SER A 155 7.36 11.30 -1.65
N SER A 156 6.42 11.12 -0.71
CA SER A 156 6.08 9.78 -0.19
C SER A 156 5.19 9.02 -1.17
N VAL A 157 4.14 9.66 -1.71
CA VAL A 157 3.26 9.05 -2.71
C VAL A 157 4.02 8.77 -4.00
N VAL A 158 4.88 9.69 -4.44
CA VAL A 158 5.72 9.46 -5.63
C VAL A 158 6.77 8.39 -5.36
N LYS A 159 7.36 8.29 -4.16
CA LYS A 159 8.27 7.18 -3.82
C LYS A 159 7.56 5.84 -3.80
N ASP A 160 6.35 5.75 -3.25
CA ASP A 160 5.59 4.50 -3.21
C ASP A 160 5.10 4.09 -4.61
N GLU A 161 4.67 5.05 -5.45
CA GLU A 161 4.35 4.81 -6.87
C GLU A 161 5.58 4.39 -7.68
N ILE A 162 6.75 4.99 -7.41
CA ILE A 162 8.03 4.59 -8.02
C ILE A 162 8.41 3.18 -7.59
N ILE A 163 8.38 2.86 -6.29
CA ILE A 163 8.73 1.53 -5.77
C ILE A 163 7.75 0.46 -6.28
N SER A 164 6.45 0.77 -6.27
CA SER A 164 5.43 -0.12 -6.83
C SER A 164 5.67 -0.35 -8.33
N GLY A 165 5.88 0.72 -9.11
CA GLY A 165 6.21 0.62 -10.52
C GLY A 165 7.49 -0.17 -10.81
N GLU A 166 8.54 0.00 -10.01
CA GLU A 166 9.79 -0.75 -10.13
C GLU A 166 9.58 -2.24 -9.84
N ASN A 167 8.81 -2.58 -8.80
CA ASN A 167 8.46 -3.98 -8.50
C ASN A 167 7.64 -4.63 -9.61
N GLU A 168 6.66 -3.91 -10.16
CA GLU A 168 5.85 -4.38 -11.29
C GLU A 168 6.70 -4.58 -12.54
N LEU A 169 7.61 -3.66 -12.84
CA LEU A 169 8.53 -3.74 -13.98
C LEU A 169 9.48 -4.92 -13.84
N ASN A 170 10.03 -5.14 -12.64
CA ASN A 170 10.95 -6.25 -12.34
C ASN A 170 10.25 -7.62 -12.34
N ALA A 171 8.93 -7.65 -12.18
CA ALA A 171 8.13 -8.87 -12.28
C ALA A 171 7.86 -9.27 -13.74
N LEU A 172 8.12 -8.40 -14.72
CA LEU A 172 7.98 -8.73 -16.13
C LEU A 172 9.17 -9.58 -16.63
N PRO A 173 8.93 -10.59 -17.47
CA PRO A 173 9.98 -11.25 -18.22
C PRO A 173 10.84 -10.26 -19.01
N SER A 174 12.17 -10.43 -18.97
CA SER A 174 13.12 -9.53 -19.62
C SER A 174 12.88 -9.34 -21.12
N ASN A 175 12.36 -10.38 -21.79
CA ASN A 175 12.07 -10.39 -23.22
C ASN A 175 10.81 -9.61 -23.64
N ILE A 176 10.03 -9.07 -22.69
CA ILE A 176 8.84 -8.25 -22.99
C ILE A 176 8.94 -6.81 -22.49
N ILE A 177 10.06 -6.44 -21.84
CA ILE A 177 10.29 -5.06 -21.38
C ILE A 177 10.55 -4.13 -22.57
N TYR A 178 11.17 -4.66 -23.62
CA TYR A 178 11.52 -3.91 -24.83
C TYR A 178 10.92 -4.56 -26.06
N GLY A 179 10.38 -3.74 -26.96
CA GLY A 179 10.00 -4.19 -28.28
C GLY A 179 11.22 -4.56 -29.13
N PRO A 180 11.03 -5.36 -30.19
CA PRO A 180 12.12 -5.94 -30.96
C PRO A 180 13.03 -4.90 -31.63
N ASN A 181 12.51 -3.70 -31.90
CA ASN A 181 13.24 -2.61 -32.56
C ASN A 181 13.49 -1.42 -31.64
N TYR A 182 13.37 -1.60 -30.32
CA TYR A 182 13.70 -0.54 -29.36
C TYR A 182 15.21 -0.24 -29.38
N ASP A 183 15.56 0.98 -29.79
CA ASP A 183 16.94 1.45 -30.00
C ASP A 183 17.47 2.33 -28.85
N GLY A 184 16.64 2.61 -27.85
CA GLY A 184 17.00 3.42 -26.69
C GLY A 184 17.87 2.69 -25.67
N PRO A 185 18.39 3.42 -24.66
CA PRO A 185 19.12 2.81 -23.54
C PRO A 185 18.27 1.77 -22.83
N LYS A 186 18.82 0.56 -22.66
CA LYS A 186 18.18 -0.53 -21.89
C LYS A 186 18.68 -0.47 -20.45
N ASP A 187 17.75 -0.47 -19.50
CA ASP A 187 18.02 -0.43 -18.07
C ASP A 187 18.53 -1.82 -17.61
N ILE A 188 19.54 -1.85 -16.74
CA ILE A 188 20.33 -3.06 -16.37
C ILE A 188 19.52 -4.08 -15.52
N VAL A 189 18.26 -3.81 -15.20
CA VAL A 189 17.48 -4.61 -14.23
C VAL A 189 17.05 -6.00 -14.77
N ALA A 190 17.41 -6.33 -16.01
CA ALA A 190 17.08 -7.57 -16.69
C ALA A 190 18.30 -8.49 -16.96
N SER A 191 19.36 -8.43 -16.14
CA SER A 191 20.49 -9.37 -16.23
C SER A 191 21.16 -9.61 -14.88
N GLY A 192 20.67 -10.60 -14.13
CA GLY A 192 21.51 -11.46 -13.30
C GLY A 192 21.32 -12.88 -13.84
N ILE A 193 22.33 -13.65 -14.26
CA ILE A 193 23.57 -13.99 -13.58
C ILE A 193 24.68 -14.20 -14.63
N ASN A 194 25.77 -13.43 -14.59
CA ASN A 194 27.16 -13.94 -14.57
C ASN A 194 28.21 -12.83 -14.45
N ASN A 195 29.26 -13.18 -13.71
CA ASN A 195 30.26 -12.34 -13.04
C ASN A 195 31.20 -11.52 -13.94
N ASN A 196 31.85 -10.54 -13.29
CA ASN A 196 33.21 -10.06 -13.54
C ASN A 196 34.06 -11.01 -14.43
N GLN A 197 34.56 -10.49 -15.56
CA GLN A 197 35.99 -10.29 -15.82
C GLN A 197 36.21 -9.61 -17.18
N ASN A 198 37.30 -8.88 -17.26
CA ASN A 198 37.79 -8.07 -18.37
C ASN A 198 37.99 -8.85 -19.68
N SER A 199 37.95 -8.09 -20.79
CA SER A 199 38.38 -8.38 -22.16
C SER A 199 39.45 -9.48 -22.35
N GLN A 200 39.23 -10.46 -23.25
CA GLN A 200 39.80 -10.51 -24.62
C GLN A 200 39.51 -11.84 -25.34
N SER A 201 39.01 -11.72 -26.58
CA SER A 201 39.19 -12.56 -27.79
C SER A 201 39.06 -14.09 -27.80
N ASN A 202 38.16 -14.51 -28.71
CA ASN A 202 38.27 -15.57 -29.74
C ASN A 202 38.03 -17.06 -29.41
N ALA A 203 37.19 -17.60 -30.31
CA ALA A 203 37.11 -18.96 -30.85
C ALA A 203 36.31 -20.03 -30.08
N THR A 204 35.25 -20.45 -30.79
CA THR A 204 34.41 -21.64 -30.65
C THR A 204 35.16 -22.93 -30.33
N ASN A 205 34.67 -23.71 -29.37
CA ASN A 205 34.35 -25.13 -29.60
C ASN A 205 33.52 -25.75 -28.47
N THR A 206 32.60 -26.61 -28.91
CA THR A 206 31.65 -27.45 -28.19
C THR A 206 32.37 -28.57 -27.41
N ASN A 207 32.05 -28.75 -26.12
CA ASN A 207 31.71 -30.08 -25.59
C ASN A 207 31.18 -30.03 -24.15
N THR A 208 30.09 -30.76 -23.97
CA THR A 208 29.38 -31.05 -22.73
C THR A 208 30.23 -31.93 -21.83
N ASN A 209 30.40 -31.59 -20.55
CA ASN A 209 30.66 -32.59 -19.51
C ASN A 209 30.13 -32.14 -18.15
N THR A 210 29.18 -32.93 -17.66
CA THR A 210 28.49 -32.82 -16.37
C THR A 210 29.43 -33.28 -15.25
N ASN A 211 29.56 -32.51 -14.17
CA ASN A 211 30.12 -33.03 -12.93
C ASN A 211 29.25 -32.63 -11.73
N THR A 212 28.61 -33.64 -11.15
CA THR A 212 27.76 -33.59 -9.96
C THR A 212 28.67 -33.61 -8.73
N ASN A 213 28.48 -32.69 -7.78
CA ASN A 213 29.10 -32.82 -6.47
C ASN A 213 28.04 -32.77 -5.35
N THR A 214 27.88 -33.92 -4.72
CA THR A 214 27.05 -34.22 -3.56
C THR A 214 27.79 -33.77 -2.31
N ASN A 215 27.17 -32.96 -1.44
CA ASN A 215 27.75 -32.65 -0.13
C ASN A 215 26.92 -33.31 0.99
N THR A 216 27.52 -34.32 1.61
CA THR A 216 27.02 -35.07 2.77
C THR A 216 27.40 -34.29 4.03
N ASN A 217 26.43 -33.95 4.88
CA ASN A 217 26.71 -33.37 6.19
C ASN A 217 26.34 -34.36 7.31
N THR A 218 27.38 -34.84 8.01
CA THR A 218 27.32 -35.74 9.17
C THR A 218 27.01 -34.90 10.41
N ASN A 219 25.92 -35.20 11.11
CA ASN A 219 25.62 -34.57 12.40
C ASN A 219 25.63 -35.61 13.52
N THR A 220 26.57 -35.45 14.44
CA THR A 220 26.75 -36.30 15.64
C THR A 220 25.82 -35.82 16.75
N ASN A 221 25.07 -36.76 17.30
CA ASN A 221 24.01 -36.58 18.28
C ASN A 221 24.57 -36.46 19.71
N THR A 222 23.91 -35.70 20.59
CA THR A 222 24.01 -35.88 22.06
C THR A 222 22.60 -35.77 22.62
N ASN A 223 22.04 -36.92 23.03
CA ASN A 223 20.67 -37.08 23.48
C ASN A 223 20.67 -37.50 24.95
N THR A 224 19.97 -36.76 25.80
CA THR A 224 19.73 -37.10 27.22
C THR A 224 18.36 -37.78 27.31
N ASN A 225 18.36 -39.08 27.65
CA ASN A 225 17.16 -39.90 27.77
C ASN A 225 16.51 -39.76 29.16
N THR A 226 15.20 -39.51 29.20
CA THR A 226 14.33 -39.82 30.35
C THR A 226 13.25 -40.79 29.86
N ASN A 227 13.20 -41.95 30.50
CA ASN A 227 12.42 -43.12 30.09
C ASN A 227 11.06 -43.11 30.80
N THR A 228 9.94 -43.22 30.07
CA THR A 228 8.65 -43.65 30.62
C THR A 228 8.01 -44.65 29.66
N ASN A 229 7.74 -45.82 30.21
CA ASN A 229 7.34 -47.04 29.52
C ASN A 229 5.79 -47.15 29.54
N THR A 230 5.15 -47.30 28.38
CA THR A 230 3.79 -47.90 28.29
C THR A 230 3.70 -48.72 27.01
N ASN A 231 3.38 -49.99 27.20
CA ASN A 231 3.36 -51.07 26.23
C ASN A 231 1.91 -51.28 25.74
N THR A 232 1.66 -51.26 24.42
CA THR A 232 0.47 -51.90 23.82
C THR A 232 0.85 -52.47 22.45
N ASN A 233 0.89 -53.80 22.39
CA ASN A 233 1.01 -54.61 21.18
C ASN A 233 -0.25 -54.49 20.30
N THR A 234 -0.06 -54.29 18.99
CA THR A 234 -0.93 -54.90 17.97
C THR A 234 -0.05 -55.35 16.80
N ASN A 235 -0.10 -56.65 16.55
CA ASN A 235 0.71 -57.40 15.61
C ASN A 235 -0.11 -57.61 14.32
N THR A 236 0.41 -57.21 13.14
CA THR A 236 -0.10 -57.69 11.85
C THR A 236 1.08 -58.02 10.95
N ASN A 237 1.37 -59.32 10.85
CA ASN A 237 2.30 -59.93 9.91
C ASN A 237 1.70 -59.93 8.50
N THR A 238 2.51 -59.65 7.47
CA THR A 238 2.30 -60.22 6.13
C THR A 238 3.65 -60.53 5.51
N ASN A 239 3.80 -61.77 5.09
CA ASN A 239 5.04 -62.42 4.68
C ASN A 239 5.52 -62.01 3.28
N THR A 240 6.84 -61.94 3.23
CA THR A 240 7.87 -62.05 2.19
C THR A 240 7.53 -62.86 0.93
N SER A 241 8.05 -62.40 -0.22
CA SER A 241 8.60 -63.28 -1.27
C SER A 241 9.90 -62.69 -1.85
N ILE A 242 10.92 -63.55 -1.85
CA ILE A 242 12.32 -63.41 -2.29
C ILE A 242 12.33 -63.84 -3.79
N VAL A 243 13.17 -63.38 -4.73
CA VAL A 243 14.62 -63.65 -5.04
C VAL A 243 14.94 -62.95 -6.41
N PRO A 244 16.15 -62.98 -7.03
CA PRO A 244 17.56 -62.92 -6.58
C PRO A 244 18.40 -61.82 -7.30
N TYR A 245 19.59 -61.51 -6.74
CA TYR A 245 20.71 -60.80 -7.38
C TYR A 245 21.58 -61.71 -8.28
N PRO A 246 22.40 -61.12 -9.18
CA PRO A 246 23.80 -61.59 -9.32
C PRO A 246 24.79 -60.39 -9.48
N PRO A 247 26.12 -60.60 -9.66
CA PRO A 247 27.13 -60.68 -8.60
C PRO A 247 28.20 -59.55 -8.68
N GLN A 248 29.00 -59.43 -7.61
CA GLN A 248 30.13 -58.49 -7.51
C GLN A 248 31.40 -58.97 -8.21
N ILE A 249 32.19 -58.02 -8.72
CA ILE A 249 33.58 -58.22 -9.18
C ILE A 249 34.50 -57.28 -8.37
N ASN A 250 35.49 -57.90 -7.72
CA ASN A 250 36.64 -57.27 -7.06
C ASN A 250 37.66 -56.76 -8.08
N VAL A 251 38.21 -55.54 -7.94
CA VAL A 251 39.59 -55.24 -8.35
C VAL A 251 40.26 -54.16 -7.47
N VAL A 252 41.21 -54.62 -6.66
CA VAL A 252 42.60 -54.14 -6.41
C VAL A 252 42.89 -52.64 -6.19
N VAL A 253 43.43 -52.38 -5.00
CA VAL A 253 44.17 -51.18 -4.55
C VAL A 253 45.63 -51.20 -5.03
N PRO A 254 46.24 -50.05 -5.34
CA PRO A 254 47.64 -49.84 -4.97
C PRO A 254 47.89 -48.59 -4.10
N LYS A 255 48.83 -48.75 -3.17
CA LYS A 255 49.43 -47.76 -2.25
C LYS A 255 50.63 -47.04 -2.94
N PRO A 256 51.27 -46.03 -2.30
CA PRO A 256 51.73 -44.79 -2.93
C PRO A 256 53.25 -44.78 -3.21
N ILE A 257 53.69 -43.80 -4.00
CA ILE A 257 55.11 -43.48 -4.18
C ILE A 257 55.36 -42.04 -3.73
N GLN A 258 56.45 -41.89 -2.98
CA GLN A 258 56.90 -40.70 -2.27
C GLN A 258 58.14 -40.12 -2.96
N ASP A 259 58.24 -38.79 -2.90
CA ASP A 259 59.41 -37.89 -2.94
C ASP A 259 60.39 -37.85 -4.14
N THR A 260 60.64 -36.61 -4.58
CA THR A 260 62.03 -36.09 -4.69
C THR A 260 62.05 -34.56 -4.65
N GLN A 261 62.95 -34.03 -3.80
CA GLN A 261 63.35 -32.63 -3.66
C GLN A 261 64.53 -32.29 -4.59
N GLU A 262 64.68 -31.00 -4.90
CA GLU A 262 65.93 -30.21 -5.10
C GLU A 262 65.49 -28.82 -5.62
N ASP A 263 66.10 -27.65 -5.37
CA ASP A 263 67.14 -27.18 -4.48
C ASP A 263 67.08 -25.63 -4.48
N ASN A 264 67.55 -24.96 -3.43
CA ASN A 264 67.54 -23.49 -3.23
C ASN A 264 68.90 -22.87 -3.69
N PRO A 265 69.06 -21.53 -3.88
CA PRO A 265 69.50 -20.73 -2.71
C PRO A 265 69.17 -19.20 -2.68
N ASN A 266 68.96 -18.74 -1.43
CA ASN A 266 69.41 -17.49 -0.74
C ASN A 266 68.89 -16.09 -1.17
N VAL A 267 68.57 -15.08 -0.33
CA VAL A 267 68.64 -14.68 1.13
C VAL A 267 68.07 -13.21 1.17
N PRO A 268 67.72 -12.46 2.29
CA PRO A 268 67.78 -12.69 3.74
C PRO A 268 66.48 -12.47 4.56
N LYS A 269 66.55 -12.94 5.82
CA LYS A 269 65.57 -12.97 6.92
C LYS A 269 65.26 -11.60 7.59
N LYS A 270 64.03 -11.49 8.13
CA LYS A 270 63.77 -10.90 9.46
C LYS A 270 62.66 -11.69 10.18
N GLN A 271 62.84 -11.89 11.49
CA GLN A 271 62.11 -12.78 12.40
C GLN A 271 60.67 -12.33 12.75
N PRO A 272 59.84 -13.25 13.27
CA PRO A 272 58.38 -13.12 13.38
C PRO A 272 57.91 -12.57 14.73
N LEU A 273 56.80 -11.82 14.73
CA LEU A 273 55.95 -11.65 15.90
C LEU A 273 54.70 -12.52 15.76
N ALA A 274 54.51 -13.40 16.73
CA ALA A 274 53.25 -14.09 16.97
C ALA A 274 52.24 -13.10 17.56
N ILE A 275 51.04 -13.02 16.98
CA ILE A 275 49.85 -12.52 17.66
C ILE A 275 48.69 -13.47 17.35
N THR A 276 48.10 -13.95 18.43
CA THR A 276 46.90 -14.75 18.58
C THR A 276 45.65 -14.01 18.10
N ASP A 277 44.84 -14.62 17.23
CA ASP A 277 43.46 -14.16 16.99
C ASP A 277 42.46 -15.03 17.76
N LYS A 278 42.17 -14.58 18.98
CA LYS A 278 40.86 -14.67 19.62
C LYS A 278 40.44 -13.23 19.90
N THR A 279 39.31 -12.78 19.36
CA THR A 279 38.08 -12.43 20.11
C THR A 279 37.18 -11.51 19.30
N ASP A 280 35.88 -11.71 19.52
CA ASP A 280 34.75 -10.85 19.20
C ASP A 280 35.10 -9.36 19.12
N THR A 281 34.75 -8.73 18.00
CA THR A 281 34.76 -7.28 17.88
C THR A 281 33.36 -6.77 18.23
N GLU A 282 33.17 -6.55 19.52
CA GLU A 282 32.24 -5.56 20.06
C GLU A 282 32.57 -4.21 19.39
N LEU A 283 31.69 -3.78 18.48
CA LEU A 283 31.81 -2.51 17.78
C LEU A 283 31.40 -1.41 18.77
N ASP A 284 32.40 -0.83 19.40
CA ASP A 284 32.31 0.34 20.26
C ASP A 284 31.89 1.56 19.41
N ILE A 285 30.58 1.67 19.15
CA ILE A 285 29.98 2.82 18.46
C ILE A 285 29.81 3.91 19.50
N LEU A 286 30.72 4.89 19.47
CA LEU A 286 30.58 6.16 20.15
C LEU A 286 29.15 6.72 19.99
N GLU A 287 28.43 6.78 21.11
CA GLU A 287 27.05 7.25 21.27
C GLU A 287 26.92 8.73 20.89
N HIS A 288 26.56 8.98 19.64
CA HIS A 288 25.80 10.18 19.29
C HIS A 288 24.41 9.75 18.84
N ASP A 289 23.46 9.84 19.78
CA ASP A 289 22.07 9.44 19.62
C ASP A 289 21.34 10.48 18.75
N GLU A 290 21.43 10.33 17.43
CA GLU A 290 20.71 11.20 16.50
C GLU A 290 19.19 11.10 16.74
N PRO A 291 18.46 12.24 16.73
CA PRO A 291 17.02 12.24 16.93
C PRO A 291 16.31 11.55 15.78
N SER A 292 15.27 10.76 16.08
CA SER A 292 14.43 10.15 15.04
C SER A 292 13.86 11.22 14.11
N PRO A 293 13.63 10.93 12.82
CA PRO A 293 13.09 11.92 11.89
C PRO A 293 11.65 12.31 12.26
N GLU A 294 11.30 13.59 12.09
CA GLU A 294 9.94 14.07 12.32
C GLU A 294 8.96 13.48 11.30
N ILE A 295 7.88 12.85 11.80
CA ILE A 295 6.76 12.42 10.97
C ILE A 295 5.64 13.46 11.02
N LYS A 296 5.20 13.90 9.84
CA LYS A 296 4.01 14.75 9.69
C LYS A 296 2.76 13.88 9.61
N LEU A 297 1.86 14.03 10.56
CA LEU A 297 0.57 13.33 10.60
C LEU A 297 -0.54 14.23 10.05
N GLU A 298 -1.05 13.90 8.86
CA GLU A 298 -2.13 14.64 8.22
C GLU A 298 -3.52 14.20 8.70
N THR A 299 -4.40 15.16 8.98
CA THR A 299 -5.76 14.86 9.44
C THR A 299 -6.68 14.40 8.31
N ALA A 300 -7.28 13.22 8.47
CA ALA A 300 -8.39 12.71 7.67
C ALA A 300 -9.69 13.43 8.07
N VAL A 301 -10.17 14.31 7.19
CA VAL A 301 -11.28 15.24 7.49
C VAL A 301 -12.57 14.50 7.82
N THR A 302 -12.98 13.53 6.99
CA THR A 302 -14.25 12.81 7.13
C THR A 302 -14.34 11.99 8.43
N PRO A 303 -13.41 11.06 8.73
CA PRO A 303 -13.48 10.28 9.97
C PRO A 303 -13.27 11.15 11.22
N THR A 304 -12.44 12.19 11.15
CA THR A 304 -12.30 13.17 12.24
C THR A 304 -13.61 13.88 12.54
N LYS A 305 -14.30 14.37 11.50
CA LYS A 305 -15.61 15.02 11.62
C LYS A 305 -16.63 14.06 12.21
N PHE A 306 -16.67 12.81 11.74
CA PHE A 306 -17.57 11.79 12.25
C PHE A 306 -17.37 11.55 13.76
N LEU A 307 -16.13 11.32 14.22
CA LEU A 307 -15.87 11.10 15.65
C LEU A 307 -16.29 12.30 16.51
N ARG A 308 -16.01 13.52 16.04
CA ARG A 308 -16.42 14.74 16.75
C ARG A 308 -17.93 14.87 16.82
N GLU A 309 -18.64 14.68 15.72
CA GLU A 309 -20.11 14.76 15.70
C GLU A 309 -20.75 13.67 16.58
N TYR A 310 -20.19 12.46 16.56
CA TYR A 310 -20.64 11.35 17.40
C TYR A 310 -20.51 11.68 18.89
N TYR A 311 -19.31 12.09 19.33
CA TYR A 311 -19.04 12.34 20.74
C TYR A 311 -19.56 13.69 21.26
N ASN A 312 -19.73 14.69 20.39
CA ASN A 312 -20.31 15.98 20.74
C ASN A 312 -21.85 15.96 20.79
N ASN A 313 -22.48 14.81 20.52
CA ASN A 313 -23.92 14.66 20.61
C ASN A 313 -24.39 14.85 22.07
N LYS A 314 -25.42 15.68 22.27
CA LYS A 314 -26.00 15.99 23.58
C LYS A 314 -26.45 14.75 24.35
N GLN A 315 -26.89 13.69 23.66
CA GLN A 315 -27.30 12.43 24.31
C GLN A 315 -26.09 11.66 24.85
N TYR A 316 -24.98 11.62 24.13
CA TYR A 316 -23.74 11.00 24.60
C TYR A 316 -23.18 11.75 25.82
N TYR A 317 -23.18 13.08 25.77
CA TYR A 317 -22.82 13.90 26.93
C TYR A 317 -23.77 13.67 28.12
N LEU A 318 -25.09 13.57 27.89
CA LEU A 318 -26.06 13.29 28.94
C LEU A 318 -25.77 11.94 29.63
N LEU A 319 -25.43 10.90 28.87
CA LEU A 319 -25.01 9.62 29.44
C LEU A 319 -23.75 9.78 30.30
N SER A 320 -22.74 10.46 29.76
CA SER A 320 -21.47 10.73 30.45
C SER A 320 -21.67 11.50 31.77
N ASN A 321 -22.51 12.54 31.75
CA ASN A 321 -22.83 13.37 32.90
C ASN A 321 -23.68 12.61 33.94
N THR A 322 -24.57 11.73 33.50
CA THR A 322 -25.32 10.86 34.43
C THR A 322 -24.38 9.91 35.16
N ILE A 323 -23.46 9.26 34.45
CA ILE A 323 -22.45 8.41 35.09
C ILE A 323 -21.64 9.26 36.09
N PHE A 324 -21.15 10.43 35.70
CA PHE A 324 -20.44 11.33 36.64
C PHE A 324 -21.24 11.69 37.92
N LYS A 325 -22.55 11.93 37.80
CA LYS A 325 -23.42 12.31 38.93
C LYS A 325 -23.56 11.23 40.00
N PHE A 326 -23.51 9.97 39.60
CA PHE A 326 -23.71 8.83 40.49
C PHE A 326 -22.40 8.29 41.07
N MET A 327 -21.29 9.02 40.86
CA MET A 327 -20.01 8.76 41.50
C MET A 327 -19.92 9.46 42.85
N ASP A 328 -19.15 8.86 43.75
CA ASP A 328 -18.76 9.49 44.99
C ASP A 328 -17.80 10.66 44.73
N LYS A 329 -17.63 11.54 45.71
CA LYS A 329 -16.89 12.80 45.54
C LYS A 329 -15.42 12.58 45.16
N SER A 330 -14.77 11.55 45.71
CA SER A 330 -13.41 11.14 45.33
C SER A 330 -13.32 10.73 43.85
N ASP A 331 -14.32 10.01 43.38
CA ASP A 331 -14.36 9.45 42.03
C ASP A 331 -14.66 10.53 40.98
N GLN A 332 -15.53 11.49 41.32
CA GLN A 332 -15.75 12.70 40.53
C GLN A 332 -14.45 13.47 40.30
N GLN A 333 -13.57 13.56 41.30
CA GLN A 333 -12.29 14.26 41.16
C GLN A 333 -11.37 13.58 40.13
N ILE A 334 -11.36 12.24 40.06
CA ILE A 334 -10.56 11.50 39.08
C ILE A 334 -10.98 11.88 37.65
N LEU A 335 -12.28 11.95 37.36
CA LEU A 335 -12.78 12.31 36.04
C LEU A 335 -12.63 13.80 35.71
N SER A 336 -12.81 14.67 36.69
CA SER A 336 -12.49 16.09 36.54
C SER A 336 -11.00 16.29 36.21
N ASN A 337 -10.11 15.50 36.81
CA ASN A 337 -8.68 15.53 36.50
C ASN A 337 -8.38 15.06 35.07
N ILE A 338 -9.09 14.05 34.54
CA ILE A 338 -8.97 13.65 33.13
C ILE A 338 -9.36 14.82 32.21
N LEU A 339 -10.42 15.56 32.51
CA LEU A 339 -10.81 16.74 31.73
C LEU A 339 -9.80 17.89 31.87
N LEU A 340 -9.21 18.10 33.05
CA LEU A 340 -8.14 19.08 33.24
C LEU A 340 -6.87 18.75 32.46
N GLN A 341 -6.52 17.47 32.34
CA GLN A 341 -5.34 17.01 31.59
C GLN A 341 -5.52 17.11 30.07
N THR A 342 -6.75 17.13 29.57
CA THR A 342 -7.04 17.10 28.13
C THR A 342 -7.52 18.43 27.57
N THR A 343 -7.68 19.47 28.40
CA THR A 343 -8.31 20.74 28.02
C THR A 343 -7.66 21.95 28.68
N THR A 344 -7.88 23.13 28.10
CA THR A 344 -7.53 24.40 28.76
C THR A 344 -8.67 24.96 29.59
N VAL A 345 -9.75 24.24 29.86
CA VAL A 345 -10.84 24.70 30.74
C VAL A 345 -10.46 24.49 32.20
N ASN A 346 -10.70 25.49 33.05
CA ASN A 346 -10.56 25.33 34.49
C ASN A 346 -11.75 24.54 35.03
N VAL A 347 -11.61 23.22 35.11
CA VAL A 347 -12.65 22.33 35.66
C VAL A 347 -12.66 22.47 37.17
N GLN A 348 -13.81 22.88 37.71
CA GLN A 348 -14.00 22.92 39.16
C GLN A 348 -14.15 21.51 39.73
N SER A 349 -13.54 21.26 40.88
CA SER A 349 -13.76 20.03 41.66
C SER A 349 -15.10 20.10 42.40
N ASN A 350 -15.67 18.93 42.74
CA ASN A 350 -16.86 18.77 43.58
C ASN A 350 -18.19 19.31 43.02
N THR A 351 -18.25 19.60 41.72
CA THR A 351 -19.49 20.04 41.05
C THR A 351 -20.55 18.94 41.00
N GLN A 352 -21.82 19.32 40.82
CA GLN A 352 -22.90 18.37 40.58
C GLN A 352 -22.93 17.83 39.14
N ASN A 353 -22.32 18.54 38.19
CA ASN A 353 -22.31 18.16 36.78
C ASN A 353 -20.88 18.09 36.28
N LEU A 354 -20.66 17.22 35.30
CA LEU A 354 -19.48 17.21 34.45
C LEU A 354 -19.38 18.58 33.75
N SER A 355 -18.16 19.09 33.54
CA SER A 355 -17.99 20.34 32.80
C SER A 355 -18.25 20.11 31.31
N GLN A 356 -19.40 20.58 30.81
CA GLN A 356 -19.76 20.46 29.40
C GLN A 356 -18.72 21.14 28.50
N THR A 357 -18.27 22.35 28.85
CA THR A 357 -17.28 23.08 28.07
C THR A 357 -15.95 22.34 27.97
N ALA A 358 -15.47 21.76 29.07
CA ALA A 358 -14.25 20.94 29.04
C ALA A 358 -14.46 19.68 28.20
N TYR A 359 -15.59 18.99 28.38
CA TYR A 359 -15.92 17.80 27.59
C TYR A 359 -15.93 18.12 26.08
N GLU A 360 -16.62 19.17 25.65
CA GLU A 360 -16.68 19.58 24.23
C GLU A 360 -15.32 19.99 23.68
N GLN A 361 -14.48 20.66 24.48
CA GLN A 361 -13.10 20.97 24.08
C GLN A 361 -12.24 19.70 23.94
N SER A 362 -12.40 18.74 24.86
CA SER A 362 -11.72 17.44 24.78
C SER A 362 -12.11 16.71 23.50
N VAL A 363 -13.39 16.70 23.12
CA VAL A 363 -13.86 16.12 21.85
C VAL A 363 -13.24 16.82 20.63
N LYS A 364 -13.09 18.15 20.66
CA LYS A 364 -12.42 18.89 19.57
C LYS A 364 -10.95 18.50 19.40
N SER A 365 -10.30 17.88 20.40
CA SER A 365 -8.89 17.45 20.32
C SER A 365 -8.68 16.20 19.45
N VAL A 366 -9.71 15.37 19.25
CA VAL A 366 -9.55 14.14 18.45
C VAL A 366 -9.27 14.45 16.98
N ARG A 367 -8.35 13.70 16.41
CA ARG A 367 -8.01 13.65 14.98
C ARG A 367 -7.89 12.20 14.56
N VAL A 368 -8.20 11.93 13.30
CA VAL A 368 -7.86 10.70 12.61
C VAL A 368 -6.82 11.05 11.56
N THR A 369 -5.75 10.27 11.45
CA THR A 369 -4.64 10.49 10.51
C THR A 369 -4.86 9.70 9.24
N LYS A 370 -4.70 10.34 8.08
CA LYS A 370 -4.83 9.66 6.77
C LYS A 370 -3.70 8.65 6.56
N ASN A 371 -4.00 7.57 5.85
CA ASN A 371 -2.99 6.72 5.22
C ASN A 371 -3.48 6.23 3.85
N THR A 372 -2.62 5.50 3.13
CA THR A 372 -2.83 5.09 1.73
C THR A 372 -3.87 3.97 1.53
N GLY A 373 -4.40 3.36 2.59
CA GLY A 373 -5.47 2.37 2.46
C GLY A 373 -5.02 0.92 2.21
N GLY A 374 -5.93 0.12 1.67
CA GLY A 374 -5.70 -1.29 1.32
C GLY A 374 -5.39 -2.20 2.51
N GLY A 375 -4.71 -3.32 2.25
CA GLY A 375 -4.29 -4.24 3.30
C GLY A 375 -3.22 -3.68 4.23
N ASP A 376 -2.53 -2.60 3.84
CA ASP A 376 -1.43 -1.99 4.60
C ASP A 376 -1.87 -0.97 5.66
N CYS A 377 -3.10 -0.48 5.58
CA CYS A 377 -3.58 0.65 6.38
C CYS A 377 -3.40 0.48 7.91
N PHE A 378 -3.58 -0.74 8.43
CA PHE A 378 -3.32 -1.05 9.84
C PHE A 378 -1.84 -0.87 10.19
N PHE A 379 -0.94 -1.48 9.42
CA PHE A 379 0.48 -1.46 9.68
C PHE A 379 1.07 -0.06 9.50
N ILE A 380 0.60 0.69 8.51
CA ILE A 380 0.99 2.10 8.33
C ILE A 380 0.57 2.92 9.55
N SER A 381 -0.68 2.78 10.00
CA SER A 381 -1.17 3.53 11.16
C SER A 381 -0.39 3.24 12.44
N VAL A 382 -0.01 1.97 12.67
CA VAL A 382 0.81 1.59 13.81
C VAL A 382 2.23 2.12 13.68
N ALA A 383 2.85 2.01 12.50
CA ALA A 383 4.18 2.55 12.24
C ALA A 383 4.23 4.07 12.47
N ASP A 384 3.27 4.81 11.94
CA ASP A 384 3.13 6.25 12.13
C ASP A 384 3.01 6.62 13.61
N ALA A 385 2.23 5.85 14.38
CA ALA A 385 2.06 6.08 15.80
C ALA A 385 3.37 5.92 16.58
N ILE A 386 4.11 4.84 16.30
CA ILE A 386 5.39 4.52 16.93
C ILE A 386 6.44 5.56 16.57
N ASN A 387 6.59 5.85 15.29
CA ASN A 387 7.61 6.77 14.80
C ASN A 387 7.38 8.20 15.32
N TYR A 388 6.12 8.66 15.33
CA TYR A 388 5.79 9.95 15.93
C TYR A 388 6.07 9.96 17.44
N HIS A 389 5.74 8.87 18.14
CA HIS A 389 6.02 8.74 19.57
C HIS A 389 7.52 8.80 19.85
N ASN A 390 8.34 8.04 19.12
CA ASN A 390 9.80 8.00 19.27
C ASN A 390 10.43 9.36 19.00
N TYR A 391 9.96 10.08 17.98
CA TYR A 391 10.40 11.45 17.71
C TYR A 391 10.10 12.41 18.86
N ARG A 392 8.87 12.37 19.39
CA ARG A 392 8.43 13.30 20.44
C ARG A 392 8.86 12.92 21.85
N ASN A 393 9.29 11.68 22.08
CA ASN A 393 9.68 11.17 23.39
C ASN A 393 11.02 10.42 23.27
N PRO A 394 12.15 11.12 23.04
CA PRO A 394 13.44 10.48 22.80
C PRO A 394 13.94 9.63 23.98
N ASN A 395 13.47 9.89 25.20
CA ASN A 395 13.81 9.13 26.41
C ASN A 395 12.86 7.95 26.68
N ASP A 396 11.84 7.74 25.83
CA ASP A 396 10.82 6.68 25.97
C ASP A 396 10.55 6.05 24.59
N LYS A 397 11.62 5.80 23.81
CA LYS A 397 11.52 5.20 22.47
C LYS A 397 11.07 3.74 22.57
N ILE A 398 10.24 3.34 21.60
CA ILE A 398 9.93 1.93 21.30
C ILE A 398 10.98 1.43 20.30
N VAL A 399 11.74 0.41 20.70
CA VAL A 399 12.88 -0.10 19.92
C VAL A 399 12.81 -1.62 19.83
N THR A 400 13.05 -2.16 18.64
CA THR A 400 13.15 -3.61 18.39
C THR A 400 14.17 -3.88 17.31
N GLY A 401 15.26 -4.57 17.66
CA GLY A 401 16.42 -4.73 16.79
C GLY A 401 16.99 -3.37 16.39
N ILE A 402 17.13 -3.13 15.08
CA ILE A 402 17.59 -1.84 14.55
C ILE A 402 16.47 -0.79 14.43
N TYR A 403 15.20 -1.19 14.51
CA TYR A 403 14.06 -0.29 14.28
C TYR A 403 13.74 0.54 15.53
N GLY A 404 13.48 1.83 15.32
CA GLY A 404 13.31 2.81 16.38
C GLY A 404 14.63 3.36 16.94
N THR A 405 15.77 2.88 16.43
CA THR A 405 17.10 3.44 16.71
C THR A 405 17.52 4.42 15.62
N LYS A 406 18.22 5.50 16.01
CA LYS A 406 18.76 6.50 15.06
C LYS A 406 17.67 7.00 14.08
N ASN A 407 17.99 7.00 12.78
CA ASN A 407 17.10 7.37 11.68
C ASN A 407 16.29 6.18 11.09
N ILE A 408 16.34 5.00 11.71
CA ILE A 408 15.64 3.80 11.19
C ILE A 408 14.23 3.76 11.79
N ILE A 409 13.25 4.13 10.98
CA ILE A 409 11.84 4.17 11.35
C ILE A 409 11.15 2.82 11.14
N TYR A 410 10.10 2.57 11.92
CA TYR A 410 9.18 1.46 11.66
C TYR A 410 8.49 1.68 10.32
N THR A 411 8.33 0.60 9.57
CA THR A 411 7.60 0.56 8.30
C THR A 411 6.51 -0.48 8.40
N GLN A 412 5.56 -0.50 7.45
CA GLN A 412 4.62 -1.61 7.37
C GLN A 412 5.32 -2.98 7.24
N LYS A 413 6.56 -3.03 6.72
CA LYS A 413 7.16 -4.26 6.17
C LYS A 413 7.74 -5.23 7.19
N TYR A 414 8.75 -4.88 7.98
CA TYR A 414 8.47 -4.08 9.16
C TYR A 414 7.57 -4.86 10.11
N LEU A 415 6.45 -4.25 10.42
CA LEU A 415 5.42 -4.82 11.27
C LEU A 415 4.81 -6.13 10.71
N ARG A 416 4.66 -6.28 9.39
CA ARG A 416 4.19 -7.55 8.78
C ARG A 416 5.15 -8.71 9.02
N GLN A 417 6.46 -8.47 8.96
CA GLN A 417 7.48 -9.47 9.30
C GLN A 417 7.38 -9.92 10.75
N ILE A 418 7.05 -9.01 11.68
CA ILE A 418 6.76 -9.38 13.07
C ILE A 418 5.58 -10.36 13.13
N VAL A 419 4.49 -10.07 12.42
CA VAL A 419 3.32 -10.98 12.37
C VAL A 419 3.68 -12.34 11.78
N SER A 420 4.43 -12.36 10.68
CA SER A 420 4.87 -13.61 10.05
C SER A 420 5.74 -14.45 10.98
N LYS A 421 6.74 -13.84 11.62
CA LYS A 421 7.60 -14.49 12.61
C LYS A 421 6.81 -15.02 13.80
N PHE A 422 5.85 -14.25 14.29
CA PHE A 422 4.97 -14.66 15.38
C PHE A 422 4.17 -15.92 15.02
N ILE A 423 3.57 -15.97 13.84
CA ILE A 423 2.77 -17.12 13.38
C ILE A 423 3.65 -18.36 13.15
N LEU A 424 4.84 -18.17 12.57
CA LEU A 424 5.72 -19.28 12.14
C LEU A 424 6.73 -19.72 13.20
N SER A 425 6.74 -19.09 14.37
CA SER A 425 7.65 -19.41 15.48
C SER A 425 7.25 -20.71 16.19
N ASP A 426 8.24 -21.53 16.56
CA ASP A 426 8.02 -22.76 17.32
C ASP A 426 7.41 -22.49 18.70
N LYS A 427 7.68 -21.33 19.31
CA LYS A 427 7.03 -20.87 20.56
C LYS A 427 5.50 -20.83 20.42
N ASN A 428 5.00 -20.56 19.22
CA ASN A 428 3.59 -20.39 18.92
C ASN A 428 3.03 -21.53 18.05
N LYS A 429 3.68 -22.71 18.05
CA LYS A 429 3.25 -23.86 17.25
C LYS A 429 1.78 -24.22 17.44
N ASN A 430 1.26 -24.16 18.67
CA ASN A 430 -0.15 -24.42 18.95
C ASN A 430 -1.09 -23.44 18.22
N ILE A 431 -0.70 -22.17 18.07
CA ILE A 431 -1.45 -21.19 17.28
C ILE A 431 -1.41 -21.60 15.81
N TYR A 432 -0.23 -21.87 15.27
CA TYR A 432 -0.08 -22.31 13.89
C TYR A 432 -0.94 -23.54 13.56
N ASP A 433 -0.89 -24.58 14.40
CA ASP A 433 -1.67 -25.81 14.23
C ASP A 433 -3.18 -25.54 14.32
N THR A 434 -3.60 -24.63 15.19
CA THR A 434 -5.00 -24.18 15.29
C THR A 434 -5.44 -23.44 14.01
N LEU A 435 -4.60 -22.54 13.49
CA LEU A 435 -4.90 -21.80 12.27
C LEU A 435 -5.00 -22.72 11.05
N LEU A 436 -4.12 -23.72 10.95
CA LEU A 436 -4.22 -24.75 9.92
C LEU A 436 -5.46 -25.62 10.07
N SER A 437 -5.82 -26.00 11.29
CA SER A 437 -7.03 -26.78 11.55
C SER A 437 -8.28 -26.02 11.12
N ASN A 438 -8.36 -24.73 11.42
CA ASN A 438 -9.44 -23.86 10.95
C ASN A 438 -9.43 -23.72 9.42
N ALA A 439 -8.25 -23.55 8.81
CA ALA A 439 -8.13 -23.48 7.35
C ALA A 439 -8.59 -24.77 6.66
N ASN A 440 -8.36 -25.94 7.25
CA ASN A 440 -8.89 -27.22 6.75
C ASN A 440 -10.43 -27.23 6.75
N ILE A 441 -11.06 -26.83 7.86
CA ILE A 441 -12.52 -26.78 7.94
C ILE A 441 -13.09 -25.79 6.90
N ASN A 442 -12.48 -24.61 6.81
CA ASN A 442 -12.94 -23.56 5.90
C ASN A 442 -12.74 -23.93 4.42
N VAL A 443 -11.65 -24.64 4.08
CA VAL A 443 -11.41 -25.04 2.69
C VAL A 443 -12.46 -26.04 2.21
N ASP A 444 -12.87 -26.97 3.07
CA ASP A 444 -13.94 -27.90 2.76
C ASP A 444 -15.28 -27.19 2.58
N GLU A 445 -15.64 -26.27 3.49
CA GLU A 445 -16.88 -25.50 3.38
C GLU A 445 -16.95 -24.67 2.08
N ILE A 446 -15.83 -24.04 1.69
CA ILE A 446 -15.76 -23.21 0.48
C ILE A 446 -15.77 -24.10 -0.78
N ASN A 447 -15.09 -25.24 -0.76
CA ASN A 447 -15.15 -26.22 -1.86
C ASN A 447 -16.55 -26.79 -2.05
N ASP A 448 -17.27 -27.12 -0.97
CA ASP A 448 -18.66 -27.61 -1.07
C ASP A 448 -19.59 -26.56 -1.68
N LYS A 449 -19.42 -25.28 -1.30
CA LYS A 449 -20.16 -24.16 -1.90
C LYS A 449 -19.81 -23.96 -3.37
N PHE A 450 -18.53 -24.15 -3.73
CA PHE A 450 -18.07 -24.04 -5.11
C PHE A 450 -18.65 -25.14 -5.96
N GLU A 451 -18.57 -26.38 -5.51
CA GLU A 451 -19.13 -27.55 -6.17
C GLU A 451 -20.64 -27.39 -6.44
N GLN A 452 -21.40 -26.87 -5.46
CA GLN A 452 -22.82 -26.59 -5.63
C GLN A 452 -23.07 -25.54 -6.73
N GLN A 453 -22.39 -24.39 -6.66
CA GLN A 453 -22.61 -23.30 -7.62
C GLN A 453 -22.16 -23.66 -9.03
N ILE A 454 -21.03 -24.36 -9.18
CA ILE A 454 -20.50 -24.73 -10.49
C ILE A 454 -21.42 -25.76 -11.18
N LYS A 455 -21.94 -26.76 -10.44
CA LYS A 455 -22.89 -27.75 -10.96
C LYS A 455 -24.24 -27.12 -11.35
N GLU A 456 -24.75 -26.18 -10.55
CA GLU A 456 -25.95 -25.42 -10.90
C GLU A 456 -25.74 -24.62 -12.19
N PHE A 457 -24.60 -23.94 -12.32
CA PHE A 457 -24.25 -23.18 -13.51
C PHE A 457 -24.17 -24.08 -14.75
N GLU A 458 -23.49 -25.24 -14.66
CA GLU A 458 -23.39 -26.21 -15.76
C GLU A 458 -24.76 -26.75 -16.20
N LYS A 459 -25.68 -26.97 -15.25
CA LYS A 459 -27.05 -27.40 -15.53
C LYS A 459 -27.86 -26.34 -16.27
N THR A 460 -27.66 -25.06 -15.97
CA THR A 460 -28.35 -23.95 -16.67
C THR A 460 -27.83 -23.75 -18.09
N GLN A 461 -26.55 -24.00 -18.35
CA GLN A 461 -25.94 -23.89 -19.69
C GLN A 461 -26.39 -25.02 -20.63
N THR A 462 -26.53 -26.25 -20.09
CA THR A 462 -27.03 -27.41 -20.85
C THR A 462 -28.50 -27.29 -21.26
N THR A 463 -29.32 -26.57 -20.49
CA THR A 463 -30.74 -26.30 -20.83
C THR A 463 -30.94 -25.14 -21.81
N ALA A 464 -29.92 -24.32 -22.05
CA ALA A 464 -29.98 -23.14 -22.92
C ALA A 464 -29.55 -23.39 -24.38
N ASN A 465 -29.32 -24.64 -24.81
CA ASN A 465 -28.84 -25.01 -26.16
C ASN A 465 -27.53 -24.29 -26.60
N SER A 466 -26.71 -23.80 -25.66
CA SER A 466 -25.37 -23.29 -25.96
C SER A 466 -24.34 -24.41 -25.77
N ASN A 467 -23.72 -24.90 -26.85
CA ASN A 467 -22.63 -25.90 -26.82
C ASN A 467 -21.31 -25.38 -26.22
N ASN A 468 -21.33 -24.28 -25.47
CA ASN A 468 -20.15 -23.69 -24.86
C ASN A 468 -20.18 -24.04 -23.37
N GLY A 469 -19.30 -24.95 -22.92
CA GLY A 469 -19.08 -25.24 -21.50
C GLY A 469 -18.62 -24.01 -20.71
N ILE A 470 -18.38 -24.19 -19.41
CA ILE A 470 -17.87 -23.11 -18.55
C ILE A 470 -16.54 -22.58 -19.08
N THR A 471 -16.43 -21.26 -19.21
CA THR A 471 -15.15 -20.61 -19.55
C THR A 471 -14.27 -20.50 -18.31
N SER A 472 -12.95 -20.42 -18.50
CA SER A 472 -12.00 -20.19 -17.39
C SER A 472 -12.27 -18.90 -16.62
N GLU A 473 -12.78 -17.87 -17.29
CA GLU A 473 -13.18 -16.61 -16.65
C GLU A 473 -14.38 -16.82 -15.73
N GLN A 474 -15.43 -17.50 -16.21
CA GLN A 474 -16.62 -17.81 -15.40
C GLN A 474 -16.28 -18.68 -14.18
N TYR A 475 -15.42 -19.69 -14.38
CA TYR A 475 -14.94 -20.55 -13.29
C TYR A 475 -14.22 -19.73 -12.21
N VAL A 476 -13.28 -18.87 -12.60
CA VAL A 476 -12.51 -18.02 -11.68
C VAL A 476 -13.41 -16.95 -11.05
N GLU A 477 -14.41 -16.41 -11.75
CA GLU A 477 -15.37 -15.47 -11.18
C GLU A 477 -16.24 -16.09 -10.08
N ILE A 478 -16.74 -17.32 -10.30
CA ILE A 478 -17.47 -18.08 -9.28
C ILE A 478 -16.56 -18.35 -8.08
N ALA A 479 -15.33 -18.81 -8.34
CA ALA A 479 -14.35 -19.06 -7.28
C ALA A 479 -14.01 -17.78 -6.50
N ASP A 480 -13.74 -16.66 -7.18
CA ASP A 480 -13.42 -15.37 -6.56
C ASP A 480 -14.60 -14.83 -5.74
N ALA A 481 -15.84 -14.99 -6.23
CA ALA A 481 -17.03 -14.62 -5.48
C ALA A 481 -17.17 -15.43 -4.19
N ILE A 482 -16.95 -16.75 -4.23
CA ILE A 482 -17.00 -17.61 -3.04
C ILE A 482 -15.84 -17.28 -2.10
N TYR A 483 -14.63 -17.16 -2.62
CA TYR A 483 -13.43 -16.79 -1.85
C TYR A 483 -13.63 -15.47 -1.09
N LYS A 484 -14.22 -14.44 -1.74
CA LYS A 484 -14.49 -13.12 -1.14
C LYS A 484 -15.63 -13.12 -0.12
N ASN A 485 -16.56 -14.07 -0.19
CA ASN A 485 -17.75 -14.09 0.66
C ASN A 485 -17.62 -15.05 1.85
N ASN A 486 -16.54 -15.83 1.92
CA ASN A 486 -16.28 -16.80 2.97
C ASN A 486 -14.96 -16.51 3.69
N ASP A 487 -14.71 -17.25 4.77
CA ASP A 487 -13.46 -17.14 5.51
C ASP A 487 -12.33 -17.84 4.76
N ASN A 488 -11.43 -17.04 4.19
CA ASN A 488 -10.38 -17.49 3.30
C ASN A 488 -8.97 -17.44 3.93
N PHE A 489 -8.89 -17.28 5.25
CA PHE A 489 -7.61 -17.14 5.93
C PHE A 489 -6.75 -18.41 5.75
N LEU A 490 -5.53 -18.24 5.24
CA LEU A 490 -4.60 -19.32 4.85
C LEU A 490 -5.12 -20.26 3.75
N ILE A 491 -6.07 -19.81 2.92
CA ILE A 491 -6.55 -20.55 1.75
C ILE A 491 -6.00 -19.88 0.48
N ASN A 492 -5.46 -20.69 -0.43
CA ASN A 492 -4.97 -20.22 -1.72
C ASN A 492 -6.14 -19.72 -2.57
N LYS A 493 -5.94 -18.56 -3.21
CA LYS A 493 -6.87 -18.05 -4.21
C LYS A 493 -6.78 -18.91 -5.47
N VAL A 494 -7.93 -19.19 -6.07
CA VAL A 494 -8.03 -19.88 -7.36
C VAL A 494 -7.77 -18.87 -8.48
N GLU A 495 -6.66 -19.04 -9.20
CA GLU A 495 -6.27 -18.14 -10.30
C GLU A 495 -6.61 -18.72 -11.70
N SER A 496 -6.83 -20.02 -11.78
CA SER A 496 -7.15 -20.75 -13.01
C SER A 496 -7.91 -22.03 -12.71
N ILE A 497 -8.50 -22.65 -13.74
CA ILE A 497 -9.06 -24.01 -13.63
C ILE A 497 -7.91 -24.98 -13.25
N PRO A 498 -8.11 -25.86 -12.26
CA PRO A 498 -7.16 -26.92 -11.94
C PRO A 498 -6.87 -27.81 -13.16
N ILE A 499 -5.62 -28.28 -13.27
CA ILE A 499 -5.21 -29.21 -14.33
C ILE A 499 -5.74 -30.61 -14.03
N ASP A 500 -5.82 -30.96 -12.74
CA ASP A 500 -6.39 -32.22 -12.28
C ASP A 500 -7.92 -32.17 -12.31
N ILE A 501 -8.52 -33.21 -12.88
CA ILE A 501 -9.97 -33.33 -13.00
C ILE A 501 -10.62 -33.55 -11.61
N ASP A 502 -9.90 -34.19 -10.69
CA ASP A 502 -10.40 -34.45 -9.34
C ASP A 502 -10.50 -33.15 -8.51
N ASP A 503 -9.65 -32.17 -8.82
CA ASP A 503 -9.67 -30.84 -8.18
C ASP A 503 -10.69 -29.87 -8.82
N TYR A 504 -11.28 -30.22 -9.97
CA TYR A 504 -12.17 -29.31 -10.71
C TYR A 504 -13.36 -28.83 -9.89
N TYR A 505 -13.94 -29.67 -9.03
CA TYR A 505 -15.04 -29.28 -8.14
C TYR A 505 -14.57 -28.79 -6.76
N ARG A 506 -13.27 -28.93 -6.45
CA ARG A 506 -12.69 -28.57 -5.16
C ARG A 506 -11.39 -27.75 -5.32
N PRO A 507 -11.43 -26.60 -6.00
CA PRO A 507 -10.21 -25.88 -6.40
C PRO A 507 -9.50 -25.15 -5.27
N PHE A 508 -10.13 -24.97 -4.11
CA PHE A 508 -9.51 -24.28 -2.98
C PHE A 508 -8.59 -25.23 -2.23
N THR A 509 -7.37 -24.75 -1.94
CA THR A 509 -6.34 -25.52 -1.24
C THR A 509 -5.73 -24.70 -0.11
N ILE A 510 -5.19 -25.40 0.88
CA ILE A 510 -4.55 -24.75 2.04
C ILE A 510 -3.18 -24.21 1.65
N MET A 511 -2.83 -23.07 2.23
CA MET A 511 -1.55 -22.43 2.04
C MET A 511 -0.43 -23.22 2.75
N THR A 512 0.64 -23.54 2.01
CA THR A 512 1.82 -24.20 2.60
C THR A 512 2.63 -23.22 3.43
N ARG A 513 3.39 -23.73 4.42
CA ARG A 513 4.20 -22.90 5.35
C ARG A 513 5.02 -21.80 4.66
N ASN A 514 5.70 -22.12 3.54
CA ASN A 514 6.51 -21.15 2.79
C ASN A 514 5.68 -20.05 2.12
N LYS A 515 4.43 -20.34 1.73
CA LYS A 515 3.52 -19.35 1.14
C LYS A 515 2.93 -18.42 2.20
N ILE A 516 2.79 -18.88 3.45
CA ILE A 516 2.24 -18.09 4.56
C ILE A 516 3.08 -16.84 4.81
N GLU A 517 4.41 -16.95 4.85
CA GLU A 517 5.27 -15.78 5.03
C GLU A 517 5.06 -14.74 3.93
N LYS A 518 5.05 -15.18 2.67
CA LYS A 518 4.81 -14.30 1.51
C LYS A 518 3.43 -13.65 1.57
N TYR A 519 2.41 -14.38 2.01
CA TYR A 519 1.04 -13.87 2.16
C TYR A 519 0.94 -12.82 3.27
N ILE A 520 1.45 -13.11 4.48
CA ILE A 520 1.39 -12.18 5.61
C ILE A 520 2.17 -10.89 5.32
N THR A 521 3.26 -11.01 4.57
CA THR A 521 4.09 -9.87 4.15
C THR A 521 3.58 -9.11 2.93
N SER A 522 2.53 -9.59 2.24
CA SER A 522 1.89 -8.88 1.12
C SER A 522 0.68 -8.06 1.58
N SER A 523 0.26 -7.12 0.73
CA SER A 523 -0.97 -6.32 0.93
C SER A 523 -2.26 -7.14 0.80
N ASP A 524 -2.17 -8.42 0.44
CA ASP A 524 -3.32 -9.35 0.45
C ASP A 524 -3.70 -9.77 1.87
N TYR A 525 -2.73 -9.73 2.81
CA TYR A 525 -3.02 -9.93 4.23
C TYR A 525 -3.50 -8.64 4.87
N TRP A 526 -4.72 -8.68 5.38
CA TRP A 526 -5.33 -7.62 6.16
C TRP A 526 -5.20 -7.95 7.64
N ALA A 527 -4.74 -6.97 8.42
CA ALA A 527 -4.48 -7.18 9.83
C ALA A 527 -5.76 -7.56 10.60
N ASN A 528 -5.62 -8.57 11.44
CA ASN A 528 -6.66 -9.09 12.31
C ASN A 528 -6.15 -9.16 13.76
N GLU A 529 -6.87 -9.85 14.64
CA GLU A 529 -6.49 -10.00 16.05
C GLU A 529 -5.08 -10.62 16.23
N LEU A 530 -4.65 -11.53 15.34
CA LEU A 530 -3.29 -12.09 15.37
C LEU A 530 -2.22 -11.02 15.16
N SER A 531 -2.48 -10.04 14.30
CA SER A 531 -1.56 -8.91 14.13
C SER A 531 -1.39 -8.14 15.43
N ILE A 532 -2.47 -7.96 16.21
CA ILE A 532 -2.41 -7.28 17.51
C ILE A 532 -1.60 -8.10 18.50
N TYR A 533 -1.83 -9.42 18.58
CA TYR A 533 -1.06 -10.29 19.47
C TYR A 533 0.42 -10.34 19.13
N ALA A 534 0.77 -10.40 17.84
CA ALA A 534 2.16 -10.36 17.40
C ALA A 534 2.86 -9.06 17.81
N LEU A 535 2.17 -7.92 17.65
CA LEU A 535 2.71 -6.62 18.07
C LEU A 535 2.76 -6.48 19.59
N CYS A 536 1.85 -7.10 20.34
CA CYS A 536 1.93 -7.17 21.79
C CYS A 536 3.16 -7.98 22.24
N ASP A 537 3.34 -9.19 21.70
CA ASP A 537 4.46 -10.08 22.07
C ASP A 537 5.81 -9.44 21.79
N GLU A 538 5.99 -8.88 20.59
CA GLU A 538 7.27 -8.36 20.11
C GLU A 538 7.55 -6.91 20.56
N LEU A 539 6.56 -6.01 20.43
CA LEU A 539 6.76 -4.57 20.68
C LEU A 539 6.26 -4.12 22.06
N GLN A 540 5.54 -4.97 22.80
CA GLN A 540 4.85 -4.61 24.04
C GLN A 540 3.85 -3.45 23.84
N ILE A 541 3.22 -3.39 22.66
CA ILE A 541 2.21 -2.39 22.30
C ILE A 541 0.89 -3.08 21.98
N ASN A 542 -0.17 -2.63 22.65
CA ASN A 542 -1.53 -3.03 22.30
C ASN A 542 -2.17 -2.03 21.34
N VAL A 543 -2.81 -2.55 20.30
CA VAL A 543 -3.56 -1.76 19.34
C VAL A 543 -5.03 -1.95 19.64
N ILE A 544 -5.76 -0.86 19.86
CA ILE A 544 -7.18 -0.88 20.24
C ILE A 544 -8.00 -0.26 19.10
N PRO A 545 -8.61 -1.07 18.21
CA PRO A 545 -9.51 -0.56 17.19
C PRO A 545 -10.80 -0.03 17.80
N ILE A 546 -11.26 1.11 17.28
CA ILE A 546 -12.58 1.69 17.51
C ILE A 546 -13.35 1.57 16.20
N GLU A 547 -14.19 0.55 16.11
CA GLU A 547 -14.96 0.21 14.92
C GLU A 547 -16.17 1.13 14.77
N LYS A 548 -16.28 1.80 13.63
CA LYS A 548 -17.52 2.38 13.12
C LYS A 548 -18.35 1.25 12.48
N ASN A 549 -19.37 0.81 13.20
CA ASN A 549 -20.29 -0.23 12.75
C ASN A 549 -21.70 0.34 12.51
N LYS A 550 -22.41 -0.19 11.51
CA LYS A 550 -23.79 0.20 11.20
C LYS A 550 -24.78 -0.82 11.78
N SER A 551 -25.65 -0.38 12.69
CA SER A 551 -26.73 -1.18 13.27
C SER A 551 -28.03 -0.39 13.23
N ASN A 552 -29.14 -1.02 12.82
CA ASN A 552 -30.47 -0.38 12.73
C ASN A 552 -30.45 0.97 11.97
N ASN A 553 -29.77 1.02 10.82
CA ASN A 553 -29.56 2.22 10.00
C ASN A 553 -28.83 3.39 10.71
N ARG A 554 -28.14 3.13 11.83
CA ARG A 554 -27.34 4.12 12.55
C ARG A 554 -25.92 3.62 12.78
N TYR A 555 -24.97 4.55 12.79
CA TYR A 555 -23.60 4.22 13.16
C TYR A 555 -23.43 4.22 14.68
N ASN A 556 -22.75 3.20 15.18
CA ASN A 556 -22.28 3.05 16.56
C ASN A 556 -20.77 2.84 16.55
N LEU A 557 -20.13 3.14 17.67
CA LEU A 557 -18.72 2.86 17.91
C LEU A 557 -18.57 1.71 18.90
N ARG A 558 -17.70 0.74 18.58
CA ARG A 558 -17.41 -0.39 19.47
C ARG A 558 -15.95 -0.83 19.40
N ILE A 559 -15.50 -1.58 20.40
CA ILE A 559 -14.23 -2.31 20.35
C ILE A 559 -14.51 -3.71 19.78
N PRO A 560 -14.10 -4.03 18.54
CA PRO A 560 -14.41 -5.32 17.92
C PRO A 560 -13.61 -6.47 18.52
N TYR A 561 -12.34 -6.21 18.79
CA TYR A 561 -11.35 -7.12 19.36
C TYR A 561 -10.19 -6.29 19.87
N ALA A 562 -9.58 -6.71 20.98
CA ALA A 562 -8.37 -6.10 21.56
C ALA A 562 -7.84 -6.99 22.69
N ASN A 563 -6.53 -6.94 22.95
CA ASN A 563 -5.92 -7.62 24.09
C ASN A 563 -6.14 -6.80 25.39
N LEU A 564 -7.37 -6.81 25.92
CA LEU A 564 -7.76 -6.04 27.12
C LEU A 564 -7.94 -6.87 28.38
N ASN A 565 -7.78 -8.19 28.31
CA ASN A 565 -7.88 -9.10 29.45
C ASN A 565 -6.54 -9.81 29.62
N LYS A 566 -6.15 -10.08 30.87
CA LYS A 566 -4.94 -10.84 31.20
C LYS A 566 -4.96 -12.16 30.42
N ASP A 567 -4.07 -12.27 29.45
CA ASP A 567 -3.83 -13.42 28.61
C ASP A 567 -2.32 -13.58 28.38
N THR A 568 -1.93 -14.63 27.66
CA THR A 568 -0.52 -14.97 27.37
C THR A 568 0.25 -13.82 26.70
N TYR A 569 -0.43 -12.91 26.01
CA TYR A 569 0.17 -11.82 25.26
C TYR A 569 -0.08 -10.44 25.90
N ASN A 570 -0.61 -10.40 27.13
CA ASN A 570 -0.88 -9.17 27.88
C ASN A 570 0.37 -8.62 28.59
N ASN A 571 1.53 -8.70 27.95
CA ASN A 571 2.80 -8.15 28.42
C ASN A 571 2.99 -6.68 28.00
N TRP A 572 2.03 -6.12 27.25
CA TRP A 572 2.10 -4.78 26.70
C TRP A 572 2.09 -3.68 27.77
N LYS A 573 2.93 -2.67 27.54
CA LYS A 573 3.15 -1.50 28.41
C LYS A 573 2.56 -0.24 27.83
N LYS A 574 2.43 -0.18 26.51
CA LYS A 574 1.89 0.97 25.78
C LYS A 574 0.71 0.55 24.93
N TYR A 575 -0.13 1.50 24.57
CA TYR A 575 -1.29 1.24 23.72
C TYR A 575 -1.66 2.44 22.87
N LEU A 576 -2.33 2.17 21.76
CA LEU A 576 -2.79 3.19 20.80
C LEU A 576 -4.20 2.87 20.30
N PHE A 577 -4.83 3.86 19.68
CA PHE A 577 -6.18 3.72 19.14
C PHE A 577 -6.18 3.86 17.61
N LEU A 578 -6.87 2.94 16.94
CA LEU A 578 -7.13 3.05 15.50
C LEU A 578 -8.62 3.26 15.27
N PHE A 579 -8.98 4.10 14.31
CA PHE A 579 -10.33 4.19 13.78
C PHE A 579 -10.48 3.08 12.73
N TYR A 580 -11.47 2.21 12.90
CA TYR A 580 -11.72 1.10 11.99
C TYR A 580 -13.08 1.27 11.30
N ASN A 581 -13.08 1.50 9.99
CA ASN A 581 -14.30 1.59 9.20
C ASN A 581 -14.62 0.22 8.58
N SER A 582 -15.44 -0.58 9.27
CA SER A 582 -15.72 -1.96 8.87
C SER A 582 -16.53 -2.11 7.58
N GLU A 583 -17.17 -1.03 7.10
CA GLU A 583 -17.85 -1.05 5.79
C GLU A 583 -16.88 -1.20 4.62
N ILE A 584 -15.65 -0.70 4.78
CA ILE A 584 -14.57 -0.75 3.76
C ILE A 584 -13.30 -1.43 4.28
N GLY A 585 -13.33 -1.97 5.49
CA GLY A 585 -12.21 -2.66 6.13
C GLY A 585 -10.99 -1.78 6.46
N HIS A 586 -11.14 -0.46 6.53
CA HIS A 586 -9.99 0.47 6.58
C HIS A 586 -9.62 0.91 8.01
N TYR A 587 -8.32 0.97 8.32
CA TYR A 587 -7.77 1.45 9.59
C TYR A 587 -7.06 2.78 9.43
N GLU A 588 -7.24 3.67 10.40
CA GLU A 588 -6.56 4.96 10.46
C GLU A 588 -6.12 5.28 11.90
N LEU A 589 -4.99 5.96 12.09
CA LEU A 589 -4.49 6.30 13.43
C LEU A 589 -5.35 7.38 14.09
N ILE A 590 -5.83 7.15 15.31
CA ILE A 590 -6.47 8.20 16.13
C ILE A 590 -5.38 8.92 16.93
N THR A 591 -5.39 10.25 16.89
CA THR A 591 -4.50 11.10 17.69
C THR A 591 -5.28 12.13 18.48
N PHE A 592 -4.68 12.63 19.56
CA PHE A 592 -5.30 13.59 20.46
C PHE A 592 -4.41 14.81 20.66
N ASP A 593 -4.93 15.99 20.37
CA ASP A 593 -4.22 17.27 20.50
C ASP A 593 -4.50 17.90 21.88
N TYR A 594 -3.74 17.49 22.91
CA TYR A 594 -3.94 17.96 24.28
C TYR A 594 -3.31 19.33 24.51
N GLU A 595 -4.08 20.24 25.10
CA GLU A 595 -3.60 21.58 25.47
C GLU A 595 -3.28 21.62 26.97
N ASN A 596 -2.00 21.57 27.34
CA ASN A 596 -1.59 21.55 28.74
C ASN A 596 -1.52 22.95 29.37
N ARG A 597 -2.18 23.13 30.53
CA ARG A 597 -1.88 24.22 31.47
C ARG A 597 -0.73 23.79 32.40
N LYS A 598 0.36 24.57 32.47
CA LYS A 598 1.23 24.54 33.66
C LYS A 598 0.52 25.33 34.76
N ILE A 599 -0.01 24.64 35.77
CA ILE A 599 -0.55 25.30 36.96
C ILE A 599 0.61 25.49 37.95
N ASN A 600 1.02 26.74 38.18
CA ASN A 600 1.95 27.07 39.26
C ASN A 600 1.18 27.06 40.59
N PHE A 601 1.36 26.01 41.38
CA PHE A 601 0.90 25.97 42.77
C PHE A 601 1.93 26.68 43.66
N LYS A 602 1.89 28.02 43.70
CA LYS A 602 2.48 28.77 44.81
C LYS A 602 1.34 29.45 45.58
N ASN A 603 1.09 28.97 46.80
CA ASN A 603 0.16 29.52 47.81
C ASN A 603 -1.26 29.81 47.30
N THR A 604 -2.11 28.77 47.22
CA THR A 604 -3.61 28.81 47.18
C THR A 604 -4.32 29.81 46.25
N LYS A 605 -3.59 30.55 45.40
CA LYS A 605 -4.09 31.46 44.39
C LYS A 605 -3.40 31.13 43.07
N ILE A 606 -4.19 30.70 42.10
CA ILE A 606 -3.75 30.46 40.72
C ILE A 606 -3.26 31.81 40.16
N THR A 607 -1.95 31.96 39.98
CA THR A 607 -1.34 33.15 39.38
C THR A 607 -0.63 32.76 38.09
N GLY A 608 -1.22 33.16 36.95
CA GLY A 608 -0.64 33.04 35.61
C GLY A 608 -0.82 31.68 34.91
N THR A 609 -1.59 31.66 33.82
CA THR A 609 -1.64 30.55 32.85
C THR A 609 -0.70 30.81 31.69
N LYS A 610 0.49 30.19 31.69
CA LYS A 610 1.30 30.09 30.46
C LYS A 610 0.78 28.88 29.68
N ILE A 611 0.10 29.11 28.56
CA ILE A 611 -0.38 28.04 27.68
C ILE A 611 0.85 27.37 27.07
N THR A 612 1.01 26.07 27.28
CA THR A 612 2.10 25.26 26.72
C THR A 612 1.70 24.84 25.30
N PRO A 613 2.66 24.56 24.38
CA PRO A 613 2.32 24.06 23.05
C PRO A 613 1.44 22.81 23.13
N THR A 614 0.47 22.71 22.21
CA THR A 614 -0.41 21.54 22.08
C THR A 614 0.44 20.27 21.91
N LYS A 615 0.26 19.30 22.80
CA LYS A 615 0.94 18.00 22.75
C LYS A 615 0.04 17.01 22.03
N LYS A 616 0.43 16.60 20.82
CA LYS A 616 -0.24 15.50 20.09
C LYS A 616 0.18 14.16 20.70
N ILE A 617 -0.82 13.34 21.04
CA ILE A 617 -0.65 12.00 21.61
C ILE A 617 -1.05 10.96 20.57
N THR A 618 -0.14 10.04 20.26
CA THR A 618 -0.37 8.86 19.40
C THR A 618 -0.37 7.56 20.20
N ILE A 619 0.42 7.49 21.28
CA ILE A 619 0.61 6.33 22.14
C ILE A 619 0.45 6.74 23.60
N PHE A 620 -0.25 5.91 24.36
CA PHE A 620 -0.45 6.03 25.80
C PHE A 620 0.38 4.98 26.53
N ASP A 621 0.80 5.32 27.74
CA ASP A 621 1.43 4.37 28.65
C ASP A 621 0.36 3.77 29.58
N ARG A 622 0.41 2.46 29.78
CA ARG A 622 -0.53 1.72 30.62
C ARG A 622 -0.32 1.98 32.11
N LYS A 623 0.94 2.21 32.53
CA LYS A 623 1.33 2.32 33.94
C LYS A 623 1.39 3.77 34.43
N THR A 624 1.63 4.74 33.55
CA THR A 624 1.65 6.15 33.97
C THR A 624 0.25 6.77 33.94
N ASN A 625 -0.16 7.38 35.06
CA ASN A 625 -1.40 8.16 35.14
C ASN A 625 -1.24 9.60 34.59
N ASN A 626 -0.11 9.90 33.94
CA ASN A 626 0.25 11.26 33.53
C ASN A 626 -0.53 11.71 32.29
N VAL A 627 -0.91 10.78 31.41
CA VAL A 627 -1.67 11.07 30.19
C VAL A 627 -2.67 9.93 29.98
N ILE A 628 -3.95 10.21 30.21
CA ILE A 628 -5.04 9.24 30.12
C ILE A 628 -5.86 9.51 28.84
N PRO A 629 -6.46 8.49 28.20
CA PRO A 629 -7.38 8.69 27.08
C PRO A 629 -8.57 9.58 27.48
N PRO A 630 -9.17 10.32 26.53
CA PRO A 630 -10.30 11.17 26.84
C PRO A 630 -11.49 10.37 27.38
N LEU A 631 -12.29 11.01 28.24
CA LEU A 631 -13.45 10.36 28.88
C LEU A 631 -14.39 9.67 27.88
N TYR A 632 -14.66 10.28 26.74
CA TYR A 632 -15.56 9.69 25.74
C TYR A 632 -14.99 8.40 25.11
N ILE A 633 -13.66 8.26 25.01
CA ILE A 633 -12.99 7.01 24.59
C ILE A 633 -13.14 5.95 25.68
N LEU A 634 -12.89 6.32 26.95
CA LEU A 634 -13.05 5.40 28.09
C LEU A 634 -14.49 4.90 28.19
N LEU A 635 -15.48 5.77 28.00
CA LEU A 635 -16.90 5.40 27.96
C LEU A 635 -17.24 4.51 26.76
N THR A 636 -16.56 4.69 25.62
CA THR A 636 -16.74 3.78 24.46
C THR A 636 -16.25 2.38 24.81
N ILE A 637 -15.07 2.26 25.42
CA ILE A 637 -14.52 0.97 25.87
C ILE A 637 -15.42 0.35 26.95
N PHE A 638 -15.87 1.16 27.91
CA PHE A 638 -16.77 0.70 28.96
C PHE A 638 -18.07 0.13 28.38
N GLY A 639 -18.79 0.95 27.61
CA GLY A 639 -20.12 0.63 27.13
C GLY A 639 -20.13 -0.42 26.02
N SER A 640 -19.08 -0.51 25.20
CA SER A 640 -19.05 -1.47 24.09
C SER A 640 -18.33 -2.78 24.39
N TYR A 641 -17.52 -2.84 25.46
CA TYR A 641 -16.70 -4.01 25.80
C TYR A 641 -16.79 -4.38 27.29
N TYR A 642 -16.37 -3.48 28.19
CA TYR A 642 -16.18 -3.81 29.61
C TYR A 642 -17.45 -4.24 30.34
N TYR A 643 -18.57 -3.55 30.08
CA TYR A 643 -19.81 -3.74 30.84
C TYR A 643 -20.32 -5.18 30.79
N ASN A 644 -20.18 -5.83 29.63
CA ASN A 644 -20.60 -7.21 29.38
C ASN A 644 -19.66 -8.29 29.92
N LEU A 645 -18.51 -7.90 30.46
CA LEU A 645 -17.61 -8.85 31.09
C LEU A 645 -18.26 -9.40 32.36
N ASN A 646 -18.12 -10.72 32.58
CA ASN A 646 -18.42 -11.33 33.87
C ASN A 646 -17.37 -10.90 34.92
N ASP A 647 -17.63 -11.19 36.19
CA ASP A 647 -16.76 -10.70 37.28
C ASP A 647 -15.32 -11.20 37.18
N GLU A 648 -15.13 -12.46 36.76
CA GLU A 648 -13.80 -13.02 36.49
C GLU A 648 -13.06 -12.24 35.39
N ALA A 649 -13.73 -11.97 34.26
CA ALA A 649 -13.15 -11.22 33.16
C ALA A 649 -12.90 -9.75 33.53
N LYS A 650 -13.73 -9.14 34.38
CA LYS A 650 -13.50 -7.79 34.93
C LYS A 650 -12.27 -7.76 35.83
N ASN A 651 -12.10 -8.77 36.69
CA ASN A 651 -10.91 -8.91 37.54
C ASN A 651 -9.62 -9.13 36.72
N ASN A 652 -9.77 -9.69 35.52
CA ASN A 652 -8.69 -9.87 34.56
C ASN A 652 -8.53 -8.71 33.58
N PHE A 653 -9.34 -7.64 33.65
CA PHE A 653 -9.22 -6.51 32.73
C PHE A 653 -7.91 -5.74 32.97
N SER A 654 -7.22 -5.43 31.88
CA SER A 654 -5.81 -4.99 31.92
C SER A 654 -5.63 -3.49 31.69
N LEU A 655 -6.56 -2.85 30.99
CA LEU A 655 -6.51 -1.44 30.61
C LEU A 655 -7.17 -0.55 31.67
N LEU A 656 -6.39 0.22 32.44
CA LEU A 656 -6.94 1.18 33.40
C LEU A 656 -8.06 0.59 34.30
N PRO A 657 -7.85 -0.58 34.93
CA PRO A 657 -8.92 -1.33 35.60
C PRO A 657 -9.63 -0.52 36.69
N SER A 658 -8.89 0.32 37.44
CA SER A 658 -9.47 1.21 38.45
C SER A 658 -10.48 2.20 37.87
N ILE A 659 -10.20 2.76 36.68
CA ILE A 659 -11.10 3.72 36.02
C ILE A 659 -12.33 3.00 35.47
N MET A 660 -12.16 1.82 34.85
CA MET A 660 -13.31 1.06 34.37
C MET A 660 -14.20 0.56 35.51
N ASN A 661 -13.62 0.13 36.63
CA ASN A 661 -14.36 -0.21 37.84
C ASN A 661 -15.13 0.99 38.39
N LEU A 662 -14.52 2.17 38.46
CA LEU A 662 -15.17 3.40 38.90
C LEU A 662 -16.40 3.73 38.02
N ILE A 663 -16.23 3.68 36.68
CA ILE A 663 -17.34 3.90 35.74
C ILE A 663 -18.44 2.84 35.94
N ASN A 664 -18.06 1.56 36.09
CA ASN A 664 -18.98 0.45 36.27
C ASN A 664 -19.77 0.52 37.57
N SER A 665 -19.10 0.80 38.69
CA SER A 665 -19.72 0.94 40.02
C SER A 665 -20.71 2.09 40.01
N SER A 666 -20.34 3.21 39.40
CA SER A 666 -21.22 4.36 39.27
C SER A 666 -22.46 4.06 38.40
N PHE A 667 -22.27 3.41 37.25
CA PHE A 667 -23.38 3.04 36.39
C PHE A 667 -24.30 2.01 37.04
N THR A 668 -23.75 1.06 37.79
CA THR A 668 -24.51 0.09 38.58
C THR A 668 -25.28 0.78 39.71
N ASN A 669 -24.66 1.73 40.43
CA ASN A 669 -25.31 2.55 41.47
C ASN A 669 -26.47 3.38 40.91
N PHE A 670 -26.28 3.94 39.71
CA PHE A 670 -27.38 4.53 38.96
C PHE A 670 -28.50 3.52 38.80
N LEU A 671 -28.27 2.38 38.13
CA LEU A 671 -29.30 1.37 37.89
C LEU A 671 -30.00 0.86 39.15
N SER A 672 -29.29 0.70 40.28
CA SER A 672 -29.86 0.22 41.54
C SER A 672 -30.78 1.22 42.24
N LYS A 673 -30.66 2.52 41.94
CA LYS A 673 -31.51 3.58 42.53
C LYS A 673 -32.81 3.81 41.74
N TYR A 674 -33.17 2.88 40.85
CA TYR A 674 -34.42 2.94 40.10
C TYR A 674 -35.62 2.99 41.07
N THR A 675 -36.48 4.01 40.89
CA THR A 675 -37.79 4.11 41.53
C THR A 675 -38.84 4.42 40.46
N GLU A 676 -40.11 4.04 40.68
CA GLU A 676 -41.19 4.35 39.73
C GLU A 676 -41.34 5.87 39.49
N GLU A 677 -41.07 6.70 40.51
CA GLU A 677 -41.06 8.16 40.41
C GLU A 677 -40.03 8.68 39.39
N HIS A 678 -38.86 8.03 39.29
CA HIS A 678 -37.79 8.45 38.37
C HIS A 678 -37.78 7.68 37.04
N LYS A 679 -38.75 6.80 36.81
CA LYS A 679 -38.81 5.88 35.64
C LYS A 679 -38.51 6.55 34.30
N VAL A 680 -38.99 7.77 34.09
CA VAL A 680 -38.78 8.54 32.85
C VAL A 680 -37.29 8.81 32.59
N LEU A 681 -36.55 9.26 33.61
CA LEU A 681 -35.11 9.53 33.49
C LEU A 681 -34.34 8.23 33.23
N TYR A 682 -34.65 7.17 33.96
CA TYR A 682 -34.00 5.87 33.81
C TYR A 682 -34.20 5.27 32.43
N THR A 683 -35.45 5.24 31.97
CA THR A 683 -35.81 4.78 30.63
C THR A 683 -35.06 5.59 29.57
N LYS A 684 -34.98 6.92 29.74
CA LYS A 684 -34.23 7.78 28.82
C LYS A 684 -32.74 7.43 28.78
N ILE A 685 -32.09 7.24 29.92
CA ILE A 685 -30.65 6.91 29.98
C ILE A 685 -30.37 5.51 29.44
N ILE A 686 -31.20 4.51 29.76
CA ILE A 686 -31.09 3.15 29.21
C ILE A 686 -31.27 3.16 27.69
N ASN A 687 -32.25 3.90 27.18
CA ASN A 687 -32.45 4.05 25.74
C ASN A 687 -31.25 4.73 25.06
N ILE A 688 -30.65 5.74 25.71
CA ILE A 688 -29.42 6.37 25.21
C ILE A 688 -28.24 5.39 25.26
N PHE A 689 -28.07 4.62 26.33
CA PHE A 689 -27.03 3.60 26.42
C PHE A 689 -27.19 2.57 25.30
N ASN A 690 -28.39 2.02 25.11
CA ASN A 690 -28.69 1.08 24.03
C ASN A 690 -28.57 1.69 22.64
N LEU A 691 -28.77 3.01 22.50
CA LEU A 691 -28.56 3.71 21.23
C LEU A 691 -27.09 3.71 20.82
N TYR A 692 -26.19 3.98 21.76
CA TYR A 692 -24.75 4.05 21.49
C TYR A 692 -24.05 2.70 21.59
N PHE A 693 -24.60 1.78 22.39
CA PHE A 693 -24.06 0.44 22.66
C PHE A 693 -25.12 -0.65 22.41
N PRO A 694 -25.63 -0.78 21.18
CA PRO A 694 -26.79 -1.62 20.86
C PRO A 694 -26.57 -3.11 21.08
N ASN A 695 -25.31 -3.56 21.10
CA ASN A 695 -24.96 -4.95 21.37
C ASN A 695 -25.18 -5.36 22.84
N MET A 696 -25.42 -4.41 23.74
CA MET A 696 -25.51 -4.65 25.18
C MET A 696 -26.95 -4.79 25.71
N LYS A 697 -27.96 -4.44 24.90
CA LYS A 697 -29.41 -4.40 25.21
C LYS A 697 -29.75 -4.45 26.72
N LEU A 698 -29.57 -3.33 27.40
CA LEU A 698 -30.07 -3.13 28.76
C LEU A 698 -31.59 -3.18 28.79
N GLN A 699 -32.14 -3.92 29.76
CA GLN A 699 -33.56 -3.92 30.06
C GLN A 699 -33.81 -3.22 31.40
N LEU A 700 -34.98 -2.58 31.54
CA LEU A 700 -35.41 -2.02 32.82
C LEU A 700 -35.58 -3.15 33.85
N PRO A 701 -35.19 -2.95 35.12
CA PRO A 701 -35.52 -3.88 36.19
C PRO A 701 -37.04 -4.07 36.25
N LYS A 702 -37.53 -5.32 36.20
CA LYS A 702 -38.95 -5.62 36.46
C LYS A 702 -39.18 -5.42 37.96
N THR A 703 -40.12 -4.56 38.33
CA THR A 703 -40.50 -4.33 39.72
C THR A 703 -40.99 -5.64 40.35
N ASN A 704 -40.42 -6.01 41.51
CA ASN A 704 -40.76 -7.16 42.38
C ASN A 704 -40.09 -8.53 42.16
N GLN A 705 -38.84 -8.61 41.68
CA GLN A 705 -38.00 -9.78 41.97
C GLN A 705 -36.62 -9.38 42.47
N SER A 706 -36.16 -10.08 43.52
CA SER A 706 -34.81 -10.01 44.03
C SER A 706 -33.79 -10.11 42.89
N LEU A 707 -32.71 -9.34 43.00
CA LEU A 707 -31.56 -9.33 42.09
C LEU A 707 -30.86 -10.70 42.12
N ILE A 708 -31.45 -11.71 41.49
CA ILE A 708 -30.80 -12.99 41.22
C ILE A 708 -30.71 -13.14 39.71
N THR A 709 -29.51 -12.85 39.22
CA THR A 709 -28.86 -13.43 38.04
C THR A 709 -29.77 -14.18 37.07
N ASN A 710 -30.45 -13.45 36.20
CA ASN A 710 -30.93 -13.97 34.93
C ASN A 710 -30.45 -13.05 33.80
N MET A 711 -29.13 -12.85 33.74
CA MET A 711 -28.44 -12.43 32.51
C MET A 711 -28.29 -13.68 31.64
N THR A 712 -29.18 -13.85 30.67
CA THR A 712 -28.92 -14.77 29.57
C THR A 712 -27.59 -14.39 28.94
N HIS A 713 -26.61 -15.30 29.03
CA HIS A 713 -25.26 -15.14 28.50
C HIS A 713 -25.29 -14.96 26.99
N TYR A 714 -25.40 -13.71 26.55
CA TYR A 714 -25.07 -13.31 25.20
C TYR A 714 -23.56 -13.00 25.19
N PHE A 715 -22.75 -13.97 24.76
CA PHE A 715 -21.32 -13.77 24.55
C PHE A 715 -21.14 -12.67 23.51
N GLY A 716 -20.91 -11.45 23.97
CA GLY A 716 -20.57 -10.29 23.15
C GLY A 716 -19.14 -10.38 22.65
N GLY A 717 -18.91 -11.22 21.65
CA GLY A 717 -17.80 -11.14 20.70
C GLY A 717 -18.41 -11.50 19.35
N ALA A 718 -18.44 -10.54 18.42
CA ALA A 718 -19.03 -10.66 17.07
C ALA A 718 -20.33 -11.49 16.97
N ASN A 719 -21.48 -10.84 16.81
CA ASN A 719 -22.67 -11.55 16.34
C ASN A 719 -22.34 -12.26 15.02
N GLN A 720 -22.26 -13.58 15.13
CA GLN A 720 -22.18 -14.53 14.05
C GLN A 720 -23.32 -14.23 13.09
N TYR A 721 -22.98 -14.06 11.81
CA TYR A 721 -23.97 -14.32 10.78
C TYR A 721 -24.24 -15.82 10.81
N ASN A 722 -25.54 -16.17 10.89
CA ASN A 722 -26.10 -17.52 10.86
C ASN A 722 -25.23 -18.56 10.15
N ASN A 723 -24.84 -19.60 10.88
CA ASN A 723 -24.93 -20.97 10.39
C ASN A 723 -25.67 -21.77 11.47
N GLN A 724 -26.93 -22.09 11.18
CA GLN A 724 -27.67 -23.10 11.92
C GLN A 724 -27.04 -24.45 11.58
N TYR A 725 -26.47 -25.15 12.54
CA TYR A 725 -26.65 -26.61 12.70
C TYR A 725 -26.18 -27.00 14.12
N SER A 726 -27.06 -27.73 14.80
CA SER A 726 -26.94 -28.30 16.13
C SER A 726 -25.85 -29.37 16.21
N ASN A 727 -25.12 -29.46 17.32
CA ASN A 727 -25.30 -30.58 18.26
C ASN A 727 -24.48 -30.49 19.57
N GLN A 728 -25.05 -31.17 20.55
CA GLN A 728 -24.69 -31.36 21.95
C GLN A 728 -23.39 -32.16 22.19
N TYR A 729 -22.92 -32.05 23.43
CA TYR A 729 -21.86 -32.78 24.15
C TYR A 729 -20.48 -32.12 24.19
N GLY A 730 -20.01 -31.95 25.42
CA GLY A 730 -19.08 -30.89 25.81
C GLY A 730 -17.61 -31.26 25.82
N ASN A 731 -16.79 -30.21 25.84
CA ASN A 731 -15.60 -30.10 26.68
C ASN A 731 -15.09 -28.65 26.71
N GLN A 732 -14.50 -28.30 27.85
CA GLN A 732 -14.09 -26.95 28.26
C GLN A 732 -12.83 -26.46 27.51
N TYR A 733 -12.96 -26.01 26.26
CA TYR A 733 -11.96 -25.13 25.59
C TYR A 733 -12.66 -24.30 24.49
N ARG A 734 -13.56 -23.39 24.87
CA ARG A 734 -14.24 -22.49 23.93
C ARG A 734 -14.05 -21.04 24.31
N ARG A 735 -13.03 -20.41 23.73
CA ARG A 735 -13.04 -19.03 23.22
C ARG A 735 -11.79 -18.84 22.37
N GLN A 736 -11.90 -18.89 21.05
CA GLN A 736 -10.97 -18.21 20.14
C GLN A 736 -11.69 -18.00 18.80
N PRO A 737 -12.38 -16.87 18.57
CA PRO A 737 -12.73 -16.46 17.22
C PRO A 737 -11.48 -15.86 16.56
N MET A 738 -10.45 -16.68 16.33
CA MET A 738 -9.28 -16.23 15.57
C MET A 738 -9.64 -16.20 14.08
N ALA A 739 -9.62 -14.98 13.53
CA ALA A 739 -9.73 -14.62 12.12
C ALA A 739 -11.07 -15.01 11.45
N GLN A 740 -12.02 -14.08 11.35
CA GLN A 740 -13.10 -14.17 10.37
C GLN A 740 -13.20 -12.85 9.57
N LYS A 741 -13.34 -13.00 8.24
CA LYS A 741 -13.72 -11.98 7.24
C LYS A 741 -12.77 -10.79 7.06
N MET A 742 -11.86 -10.82 6.09
CA MET A 742 -11.25 -9.57 5.54
C MET A 742 -10.81 -9.65 4.07
N VAL A 743 -11.67 -10.11 3.17
CA VAL A 743 -11.62 -9.62 1.79
C VAL A 743 -13.01 -9.12 1.44
N ARG A 744 -13.20 -7.82 1.22
CA ARG A 744 -14.38 -7.38 0.47
C ARG A 744 -14.20 -6.09 -0.30
N LYS A 745 -14.70 -6.19 -1.54
CA LYS A 745 -14.87 -5.22 -2.61
C LYS A 745 -13.64 -4.39 -2.91
N ASP A 746 -12.97 -4.78 -3.99
CA ASP A 746 -11.99 -4.00 -4.72
C ASP A 746 -12.38 -2.51 -4.65
N HIS A 747 -11.59 -1.73 -3.89
CA HIS A 747 -11.29 -0.40 -4.35
C HIS A 747 -10.78 -0.59 -5.78
N LYS A 748 -11.48 0.02 -6.74
CA LYS A 748 -11.18 0.04 -8.18
C LYS A 748 -9.79 -0.51 -8.47
N LYS A 749 -9.72 -1.74 -9.01
CA LYS A 749 -8.58 -2.38 -9.70
C LYS A 749 -7.39 -1.42 -9.72
N GLU A 750 -6.50 -1.52 -8.73
CA GLU A 750 -5.38 -0.59 -8.58
C GLU A 750 -4.72 -0.42 -9.94
N ALA A 751 -4.66 0.81 -10.42
CA ALA A 751 -4.09 1.07 -11.73
C ALA A 751 -2.60 0.74 -11.63
N THR A 752 -2.17 -0.30 -12.36
CA THR A 752 -0.76 -0.61 -12.64
C THR A 752 0.08 0.67 -12.73
N GLN A 753 1.25 0.68 -12.11
CA GLN A 753 2.21 1.79 -12.11
C GLN A 753 3.21 1.71 -13.27
N ILE A 754 3.14 0.69 -14.12
CA ILE A 754 3.85 0.59 -15.40
C ILE A 754 2.99 0.98 -16.61
N ALA A 755 3.64 1.48 -17.66
CA ALA A 755 3.03 1.89 -18.93
C ALA A 755 3.92 1.57 -20.13
N TYR A 756 3.33 1.51 -21.34
CA TYR A 756 4.09 1.49 -22.58
C TYR A 756 4.58 2.90 -22.93
N TYR A 757 5.81 3.01 -23.41
CA TYR A 757 6.41 4.23 -23.91
C TYR A 757 6.79 4.04 -25.37
N ILE A 758 6.43 5.02 -26.20
CA ILE A 758 6.82 5.09 -27.61
C ILE A 758 7.37 6.46 -27.94
N SER A 759 8.21 6.51 -28.97
CA SER A 759 8.62 7.75 -29.61
C SER A 759 8.01 7.83 -31.01
N ILE A 760 7.48 8.99 -31.37
CA ILE A 760 6.98 9.26 -32.72
C ILE A 760 7.64 10.51 -33.26
N ASP A 761 7.96 10.51 -34.55
CA ASP A 761 8.42 11.69 -35.27
C ASP A 761 7.24 12.32 -36.00
N MET A 762 7.04 13.62 -35.83
CA MET A 762 5.87 14.32 -36.35
C MET A 762 6.25 15.60 -37.07
N GLU A 763 5.85 15.71 -38.33
CA GLU A 763 5.97 16.94 -39.11
C GLU A 763 4.70 17.77 -38.88
N LEU A 764 4.88 18.98 -38.32
CA LEU A 764 3.81 19.90 -38.00
C LEU A 764 3.92 21.17 -38.85
N GLN A 765 2.77 21.70 -39.26
CA GLN A 765 2.66 23.00 -39.94
C GLN A 765 1.84 23.94 -39.05
N GLU A 766 2.33 25.17 -38.78
CA GLU A 766 1.57 26.15 -38.00
C GLU A 766 0.27 26.54 -38.73
N GLY A 767 -0.86 26.52 -38.01
CA GLY A 767 -2.18 26.85 -38.55
C GLY A 767 -3.23 25.74 -38.39
N THR A 768 -4.38 25.94 -39.02
CA THR A 768 -5.51 25.00 -39.01
C THR A 768 -5.71 24.28 -40.35
N THR A 769 -5.00 24.70 -41.39
CA THR A 769 -5.01 24.09 -42.73
C THR A 769 -3.60 24.11 -43.33
N ILE A 770 -3.36 23.27 -44.34
CA ILE A 770 -2.12 23.26 -45.11
C ILE A 770 -2.41 23.88 -46.48
N SER A 771 -1.70 24.96 -46.82
CA SER A 771 -1.82 25.60 -48.14
C SER A 771 -1.30 24.69 -49.26
N ASP A 772 -1.77 24.86 -50.50
CA ASP A 772 -1.32 24.02 -51.62
C ASP A 772 0.17 24.18 -51.95
N GLU A 773 0.74 25.36 -51.66
CA GLU A 773 2.18 25.61 -51.75
C GLU A 773 2.93 24.87 -50.63
N ASP A 774 2.44 24.93 -49.39
CA ASP A 774 3.02 24.20 -48.27
C ASP A 774 2.95 22.68 -48.48
N LYS A 775 1.88 22.15 -49.09
CA LYS A 775 1.76 20.70 -49.40
C LYS A 775 2.92 20.19 -50.25
N LYS A 776 3.42 20.98 -51.21
CA LYS A 776 4.57 20.59 -52.05
C LYS A 776 5.87 20.57 -51.23
N ASN A 777 6.10 21.61 -50.43
CA ASN A 777 7.28 21.71 -49.58
C ASN A 777 7.28 20.62 -48.49
N ILE A 778 6.14 20.39 -47.84
CA ILE A 778 5.91 19.34 -46.85
C ILE A 778 6.22 17.96 -47.43
N LYS A 779 5.71 17.62 -48.63
CA LYS A 779 6.00 16.33 -49.28
C LYS A 779 7.50 16.11 -49.48
N CYS A 780 8.24 17.15 -49.85
CA CYS A 780 9.70 17.06 -50.00
C CYS A 780 10.37 16.84 -48.64
N ARG A 781 9.95 17.57 -47.59
CA ARG A 781 10.48 17.42 -46.23
C ARG A 781 10.19 16.04 -45.64
N ILE A 782 8.98 15.51 -45.83
CA ILE A 782 8.60 14.16 -45.39
C ILE A 782 9.53 13.12 -46.03
N LYS A 783 9.70 13.15 -47.36
CA LYS A 783 10.63 12.24 -48.05
C LYS A 783 12.06 12.39 -47.55
N TRP A 784 12.51 13.62 -47.32
CA TRP A 784 13.85 13.89 -46.79
C TRP A 784 14.03 13.41 -45.35
N ASN A 785 12.99 13.49 -44.52
CA ASN A 785 12.98 12.94 -43.16
C ASN A 785 13.08 11.41 -43.18
N VAL A 786 12.32 10.74 -44.06
CA VAL A 786 12.42 9.28 -44.24
C VAL A 786 13.83 8.87 -44.64
N VAL A 787 14.45 9.56 -45.60
CA VAL A 787 15.84 9.29 -46.02
C VAL A 787 16.83 9.51 -44.88
N ARG A 788 16.70 10.62 -44.14
CA ARG A 788 17.58 10.93 -43.00
C ARG A 788 17.43 9.92 -41.87
N LYS A 789 16.22 9.44 -41.61
CA LYS A 789 15.95 8.41 -40.62
C LYS A 789 16.56 7.08 -41.02
N ALA A 790 16.30 6.62 -42.25
CA ALA A 790 16.91 5.41 -42.78
C ALA A 790 18.46 5.48 -42.81
N TYR A 791 19.05 6.64 -43.12
CA TYR A 791 20.49 6.84 -43.08
C TYR A 791 21.04 6.84 -41.63
N ALA A 792 20.32 7.44 -40.69
CA ALA A 792 20.68 7.42 -39.28
C ALA A 792 20.65 6.00 -38.72
N GLU A 793 19.60 5.23 -39.01
CA GLU A 793 19.49 3.79 -38.72
C GLU A 793 20.65 3.00 -39.34
N PHE A 794 20.92 3.19 -40.63
CA PHE A 794 22.02 2.53 -41.35
C PHE A 794 23.40 2.84 -40.75
N THR A 795 23.60 4.06 -40.25
CA THR A 795 24.89 4.51 -39.70
C THR A 795 25.01 4.36 -38.18
N GLY A 796 23.97 3.87 -37.50
CA GLY A 796 23.92 3.80 -36.04
C GLY A 796 23.97 5.17 -35.35
N LYS A 797 23.58 6.25 -36.05
CA LYS A 797 23.53 7.62 -35.51
C LYS A 797 22.12 7.95 -35.03
N PRO A 798 21.94 8.78 -34.00
CA PRO A 798 20.61 9.21 -33.58
C PRO A 798 19.97 10.11 -34.64
N TYR A 799 18.73 9.81 -35.02
CA TYR A 799 17.91 10.69 -35.87
C TYR A 799 17.24 11.78 -35.03
N THR A 800 17.27 13.02 -35.51
CA THR A 800 16.52 14.14 -34.92
C THR A 800 15.88 14.96 -36.03
N ILE A 801 14.56 15.16 -35.95
CA ILE A 801 13.83 16.04 -36.86
C ILE A 801 14.30 17.50 -36.68
N ALA A 802 14.66 18.16 -37.79
CA ALA A 802 15.20 19.50 -37.76
C ALA A 802 14.09 20.55 -37.51
N PRO A 803 14.28 21.54 -36.61
CA PRO A 803 13.31 22.59 -36.40
C PRO A 803 13.17 23.50 -37.62
N LEU A 804 11.93 23.83 -37.97
CA LEU A 804 11.62 24.79 -39.03
C LEU A 804 11.46 26.19 -38.44
N TYR A 805 12.47 27.02 -38.61
CA TYR A 805 12.37 28.43 -38.31
C TYR A 805 11.67 29.13 -39.47
N HIS A 806 10.48 29.70 -39.22
CA HIS A 806 9.92 30.69 -40.13
C HIS A 806 10.83 31.92 -40.07
N ASN A 807 11.74 32.03 -41.03
CA ASN A 807 12.36 33.30 -41.34
C ASN A 807 11.22 34.24 -41.73
N LYS A 808 10.76 35.07 -40.79
CA LYS A 808 10.02 36.28 -41.15
C LYS A 808 10.94 36.98 -42.12
N THR A 809 10.56 36.95 -43.40
CA THR A 809 11.14 37.79 -44.42
C THR A 809 11.27 39.17 -43.79
N ASN A 810 12.52 39.66 -43.74
CA ASN A 810 12.80 41.03 -43.38
C ASN A 810 11.79 41.88 -44.15
N LYS A 811 10.96 42.63 -43.41
CA LYS A 811 10.16 43.69 -44.00
C LYS A 811 11.13 44.48 -44.87
N VAL A 812 11.00 44.32 -46.18
CA VAL A 812 11.63 45.20 -47.14
C VAL A 812 11.17 46.58 -46.72
N ARG A 813 12.11 47.38 -46.18
CA ARG A 813 11.89 48.80 -45.99
C ARG A 813 11.50 49.32 -47.36
N ASN A 814 10.24 49.72 -47.51
CA ASN A 814 9.81 50.59 -48.58
C ASN A 814 10.74 51.80 -48.56
N THR A 815 11.65 51.86 -49.52
CA THR A 815 12.38 53.07 -49.86
C THR A 815 11.85 53.49 -51.23
N PRO A 816 11.54 54.78 -51.43
CA PRO A 816 10.73 55.22 -52.55
C PRO A 816 11.46 54.99 -53.87
N THR A 817 10.71 54.58 -54.88
CA THR A 817 11.13 54.66 -56.27
C THR A 817 11.52 56.09 -56.61
N ASN A 818 12.80 56.33 -56.87
CA ASN A 818 13.25 57.39 -57.76
C ASN A 818 14.38 56.83 -58.64
N THR A 819 14.00 56.59 -59.89
CA THR A 819 14.74 56.86 -61.13
C THR A 819 16.26 56.77 -61.13
N THR A 820 16.73 55.89 -62.01
CA THR A 820 18.03 55.88 -62.67
C THR A 820 18.61 57.27 -62.94
N ALA A 821 19.77 57.56 -62.38
CA ALA A 821 20.79 58.39 -63.00
C ALA A 821 22.18 57.92 -62.57
N LYS A 822 23.03 57.68 -63.57
CA LYS A 822 24.42 57.22 -63.50
C LYS A 822 25.27 58.10 -62.58
N ALA A 823 26.21 57.49 -61.85
CA ALA A 823 27.52 58.10 -61.64
C ALA A 823 28.57 57.04 -61.31
N ASN A 824 29.55 56.94 -62.22
CA ASN A 824 30.89 56.42 -61.95
C ASN A 824 31.46 57.10 -60.70
N THR A 825 32.32 56.41 -59.95
CA THR A 825 33.67 56.91 -59.68
C THR A 825 34.54 55.84 -59.01
N ASN A 826 35.74 55.72 -59.58
CA ASN A 826 36.85 54.95 -59.08
C ASN A 826 37.44 55.56 -57.80
N TYR A 827 37.98 54.68 -56.95
CA TYR A 827 39.24 54.79 -56.22
C TYR A 827 39.83 56.20 -56.03
N THR A 828 40.17 56.60 -54.80
CA THR A 828 41.53 56.36 -54.23
C THR A 828 41.68 56.82 -52.76
N ARG A 829 42.37 55.96 -51.99
CA ARG A 829 43.57 56.23 -51.15
C ARG A 829 43.51 57.02 -49.82
N THR A 830 44.14 56.38 -48.82
CA THR A 830 45.00 56.93 -47.73
C THR A 830 44.34 57.83 -46.68
N GLN A 831 44.72 57.90 -45.40
CA GLN A 831 45.66 57.26 -44.47
C GLN A 831 45.18 57.79 -43.09
N LYS A 832 44.97 56.95 -42.06
CA LYS A 832 45.91 56.64 -40.95
C LYS A 832 46.11 57.78 -39.92
N HIS A 833 46.10 57.36 -38.63
CA HIS A 833 46.56 58.04 -37.40
C HIS A 833 45.59 59.06 -36.78
N ILE A 834 45.45 59.30 -35.46
CA ILE A 834 46.11 58.88 -34.21
C ILE A 834 45.24 59.34 -33.01
N ASN A 835 45.30 58.57 -31.92
CA ASN A 835 45.24 58.89 -30.48
C ASN A 835 44.16 59.75 -29.76
N ASP A 836 43.82 59.17 -28.60
CA ASP A 836 43.85 59.70 -27.22
C ASP A 836 42.71 60.50 -26.59
N ASN A 837 42.57 60.18 -25.29
CA ASN A 837 42.02 60.95 -24.17
C ASN A 837 40.49 61.08 -24.07
N SER A 838 39.85 61.10 -22.91
CA SER A 838 40.20 60.80 -21.52
C SER A 838 38.92 60.95 -20.68
N SER A 839 38.79 60.11 -19.65
CA SER A 839 38.39 60.51 -18.29
C SER A 839 36.93 60.86 -17.89
N HIS A 840 36.73 60.68 -16.57
CA HIS A 840 35.66 61.18 -15.68
C HIS A 840 34.34 60.38 -15.64
N ASN A 841 34.04 59.49 -14.68
CA ASN A 841 34.06 59.48 -13.19
C ASN A 841 32.72 59.94 -12.55
N LYS A 842 32.37 59.22 -11.47
CA LYS A 842 31.30 59.42 -10.45
C LYS A 842 29.88 58.92 -10.77
N ARG A 843 29.05 58.48 -9.83
CA ARG A 843 29.11 57.81 -8.49
C ARG A 843 27.68 57.97 -7.91
N TYR A 844 27.09 56.89 -7.40
CA TYR A 844 26.02 56.82 -6.36
C TYR A 844 24.66 57.52 -6.67
N THR A 845 23.47 57.15 -6.16
CA THR A 845 23.07 56.44 -4.93
C THR A 845 21.59 55.99 -5.02
N ARG A 846 21.33 54.74 -4.63
CA ARG A 846 20.30 54.19 -3.71
C ARG A 846 19.08 55.03 -3.24
N LYS A 847 17.87 54.44 -3.32
CA LYS A 847 16.76 54.37 -2.31
C LYS A 847 15.70 53.40 -2.88
N LYS A 848 15.35 52.24 -2.30
CA LYS A 848 14.80 51.80 -0.99
C LYS A 848 13.28 52.07 -0.83
N LEU A 849 12.55 50.94 -0.71
CA LEU A 849 11.24 50.67 -0.07
C LEU A 849 9.97 51.28 -0.65
N THR A 850 9.09 50.39 -1.13
CA THR A 850 7.91 49.90 -0.38
C THR A 850 7.72 48.42 -0.66
#